data_AF-A0A8M9Q9B3-F1
#
_entry.id   AF-A0A8M9Q9B3-F1
#
_cell.length_a   1.000
_cell.length_b   1.000
_cell.length_c   1.000
_cell.angle_alpha   90.00
_cell.angle_beta   90.00
_cell.angle_gamma   90.00
#
_symmetry.space_group_name_H-M   'P 1'
#
loop_
_entity.id
_entity.type
_entity.pdbx_description
1 polymer ?
#
loop_
_entity_poly.entity_id
_entity_poly.type
_entity_poly.pdbx_seq_one_letter_code
_entity_poly.pdbx_strand_id
1 'polypeptide(L)'
;MESDRILTAPPGGRCRSPCCRCWFLLFLLLLFISVSFILCVEWRSALFTTAVFLGYDAAPQDLSEDTLRDVVRRIFTKVNFTHRRVPEVRELHRLNTHLFSVIPPHFLPEVRNPCWFQELRGDVSADPYSSNLFTGLFMQPVFAHLNASFRQSLLLHDGKLLRFRCLPYFYIIGQPKCGTTDLYERLQLHPHVQLTALKEPHWWSRKRFGILLPGEPPKHLFPLDHYLDLFDPVARQIQHRVLGNSSWSIITGEASASTMWDSSGCEYMHGCSSGPEPLSLTQDFLHALQPHARFIAILRDPVERLYSDYLYFGSSNKSAQDFQLKVCESLRMFEACLQHNTLRGCVYNNTLRNAMSVRLQVGLYVVFVLDWLSVFSRDQLLVVRLEDHAADPARSMRSVFRFLGLVKPAHRKSEKSRKAVKDGGREADSSFASQPEDCPPLGLESLNIDDFQLHASSMRHYGLGPHRGRLNIQGGLLEDDLYGGGWCAGHTDPLQWFEVDARRLTKFTAVVTQGRSSLWSSDWVSSYKVLFSNDSHSWVTLKNGSRDLIFSGNREKEIPVLNTFPRAVVARYIRINPRSWHSGGGVCMRVEIMGCPMPDPNNYYRRRNEVTTTDNLDFKHHSYKEMRQLMKVVSEMCPNITRIYNIGKSFQGQKLYAIEISDNPGEHELGEPEFRYTAGAHGNEVLGRELLLLLLQFMCQEYLSGNTRIRHLVEETRIHLLPSVNPDGHQQAYEAGSERSGWSLGRWSLDGLDIHHNFPDLNSVLWEAEARNWVPRRFHNHHVPIPDWYRSANATVAVETRALVSWMEKIPFVLGANLQGGELVVSFPFDRTRSVTALREATPTPDDQVFRWLAFAYASTHRLMTDAGRRLCHTHHCASEDGTINGASWHTAAGSMNDFSYLHTNCFELSVYTGCDKYPHQSELPEEWENNRESLLVFMEQVHRGIKGVVRDGQGKGIANAVISVEGINHDVRSASDGDYWRLLNPGEYRVTVRAEGFSSSSRVCTVGYANTASSCDFQLSRSNLQRIREIMRRFNKQPISMRSRPRH
;
A
#
# COMPACT_ATOMS: atom_id res chain seq x y z
N MET A 1 59.58 28.27 18.96
CA MET A 1 59.99 28.57 20.34
C MET A 1 58.80 28.29 21.21
N GLU A 2 58.77 27.34 22.11
CA GLU A 2 59.76 26.42 22.70
C GLU A 2 58.85 25.36 23.36
N SER A 3 59.21 24.08 23.50
CA SER A 3 60.50 23.59 23.90
C SER A 3 60.52 22.06 23.71
N ASP A 4 61.52 21.60 22.98
CA ASP A 4 62.59 20.74 23.49
C ASP A 4 62.33 19.81 24.69
N ARG A 5 62.86 18.57 24.48
CA ARG A 5 63.29 17.51 25.42
C ARG A 5 62.22 16.45 25.68
N ILE A 6 62.22 15.28 25.02
CA ILE A 6 63.29 14.28 24.82
C ILE A 6 64.08 14.01 26.10
N LEU A 7 63.69 12.94 26.79
CA LEU A 7 64.51 12.19 27.72
C LEU A 7 64.48 10.71 27.32
N THR A 8 65.69 10.18 27.21
CA THR A 8 66.09 8.87 26.72
C THR A 8 65.95 7.78 27.79
N ALA A 9 65.56 6.56 27.39
CA ALA A 9 65.69 5.35 28.18
C ALA A 9 66.12 4.16 27.27
N PRO A 10 66.94 3.21 27.77
CA PRO A 10 67.80 2.36 26.95
C PRO A 10 67.18 0.99 26.57
N PRO A 11 67.77 0.27 25.59
CA PRO A 11 67.12 -0.83 24.88
C PRO A 11 67.50 -2.22 25.42
N GLY A 12 66.54 -3.15 25.42
CA GLY A 12 66.84 -4.59 25.48
C GLY A 12 65.85 -5.41 26.30
N GLY A 13 64.75 -5.85 25.69
CA GLY A 13 63.82 -6.80 26.31
C GLY A 13 62.75 -7.27 25.34
N ARG A 14 63.05 -8.31 24.56
CA ARG A 14 62.08 -8.99 23.68
C ARG A 14 61.04 -9.71 24.53
N CYS A 15 59.82 -9.18 24.61
CA CYS A 15 58.67 -9.91 25.12
C CYS A 15 57.70 -10.23 23.96
N ARG A 16 57.56 -11.52 23.67
CA ARG A 16 56.63 -12.07 22.69
C ARG A 16 55.24 -12.18 23.34
N SER A 17 54.30 -11.29 23.00
CA SER A 17 52.87 -11.56 23.23
C SER A 17 52.02 -10.98 22.09
N PRO A 18 50.90 -11.61 21.68
CA PRO A 18 50.22 -11.31 20.41
C PRO A 18 49.37 -10.02 20.44
N CYS A 19 49.36 -9.25 21.53
CA CYS A 19 48.49 -8.08 21.65
C CYS A 19 48.85 -6.92 20.70
N CYS A 20 50.09 -6.86 20.19
CA CYS A 20 50.48 -5.79 19.24
C CYS A 20 49.91 -5.98 17.82
N ARG A 21 49.50 -7.19 17.41
CA ARG A 21 48.92 -7.37 16.07
C ARG A 21 47.49 -6.83 15.97
N CYS A 22 46.70 -6.91 17.05
CA CYS A 22 45.36 -6.34 17.06
C CYS A 22 45.39 -4.81 17.03
N TRP A 23 46.33 -4.17 17.74
CA TRP A 23 46.47 -2.72 17.70
C TRP A 23 46.99 -2.21 16.36
N PHE A 24 47.89 -2.95 15.68
CA PHE A 24 48.34 -2.55 14.35
C PHE A 24 47.22 -2.65 13.29
N LEU A 25 46.36 -3.67 13.40
CA LEU A 25 45.17 -3.80 12.55
C LEU A 25 44.13 -2.72 12.86
N LEU A 26 43.88 -2.40 14.13
CA LEU A 26 42.96 -1.33 14.51
C LEU A 26 43.47 0.05 14.06
N PHE A 27 44.78 0.28 14.17
CA PHE A 27 45.42 1.50 13.72
C PHE A 27 45.40 1.62 12.20
N LEU A 28 45.67 0.53 11.46
CA LEU A 28 45.48 0.50 10.00
C LEU A 28 44.03 0.75 9.60
N LEU A 29 43.05 0.19 10.32
CA LEU A 29 41.63 0.41 10.03
C LEU A 29 41.23 1.87 10.29
N LEU A 30 41.70 2.47 11.38
CA LEU A 30 41.50 3.89 11.68
C LEU A 30 42.22 4.80 10.68
N LEU A 31 43.41 4.39 10.20
CA LEU A 31 44.13 5.10 9.12
C LEU A 31 43.38 4.99 7.80
N PHE A 32 42.80 3.85 7.47
CA PHE A 32 41.94 3.69 6.29
C PHE A 32 40.65 4.50 6.41
N ILE A 33 40.02 4.54 7.59
CA ILE A 33 38.82 5.35 7.80
C ILE A 33 39.16 6.84 7.73
N SER A 34 40.24 7.30 8.36
CA SER A 34 40.66 8.71 8.33
C SER A 34 41.19 9.14 6.97
N VAL A 35 41.94 8.29 6.24
CA VAL A 35 42.35 8.57 4.85
C VAL A 35 41.14 8.53 3.93
N SER A 36 40.18 7.62 4.13
CA SER A 36 38.92 7.64 3.37
C SER A 36 38.06 8.86 3.72
N PHE A 37 38.12 9.37 4.94
CA PHE A 37 37.39 10.57 5.36
C PHE A 37 38.07 11.85 4.85
N ILE A 38 39.40 11.93 4.91
CA ILE A 38 40.17 13.06 4.36
C ILE A 38 40.05 13.06 2.83
N LEU A 39 40.13 11.90 2.17
CA LEU A 39 39.86 11.81 0.74
C LEU A 39 38.39 12.12 0.42
N CYS A 40 37.40 11.70 1.23
CA CYS A 40 36.00 12.08 0.99
C CYS A 40 35.70 13.56 1.26
N VAL A 41 36.38 14.19 2.23
CA VAL A 41 36.16 15.61 2.57
C VAL A 41 36.91 16.50 1.59
N GLU A 42 38.14 16.16 1.19
CA GLU A 42 38.85 16.88 0.12
C GLU A 42 38.24 16.61 -1.26
N TRP A 43 37.69 15.42 -1.54
CA TRP A 43 36.93 15.24 -2.78
C TRP A 43 35.58 15.96 -2.76
N ARG A 44 34.94 16.17 -1.60
CA ARG A 44 33.71 16.98 -1.54
C ARG A 44 33.97 18.49 -1.61
N SER A 45 35.12 18.99 -1.19
CA SER A 45 35.50 20.39 -1.40
C SER A 45 36.16 20.63 -2.76
N ALA A 46 36.88 19.66 -3.34
CA ALA A 46 37.51 19.78 -4.66
C ALA A 46 36.54 19.49 -5.83
N LEU A 47 35.52 18.65 -5.65
CA LEU A 47 34.45 18.49 -6.65
C LEU A 47 33.51 19.70 -6.74
N PHE A 48 33.60 20.66 -5.81
CA PHE A 48 32.88 21.94 -5.89
C PHE A 48 33.78 23.16 -6.14
N THR A 49 35.10 23.00 -6.33
CA THR A 49 35.99 24.15 -6.64
C THR A 49 36.85 23.99 -7.88
N THR A 50 36.68 22.95 -8.69
CA THR A 50 37.23 22.89 -10.05
C THR A 50 36.19 23.26 -11.12
N ALA A 51 35.36 24.27 -10.83
CA ALA A 51 34.70 25.09 -11.86
C ALA A 51 35.55 26.31 -12.27
N VAL A 52 36.83 26.37 -11.86
CA VAL A 52 37.79 27.43 -12.28
C VAL A 52 38.48 27.11 -13.62
N PHE A 53 38.27 25.94 -14.23
CA PHE A 53 38.74 25.68 -15.60
C PHE A 53 37.57 25.29 -16.51
N LEU A 54 36.76 26.29 -16.84
CA LEU A 54 36.25 26.60 -18.18
C LEU A 54 35.39 27.84 -17.98
N GLY A 55 36.00 29.02 -18.11
CA GLY A 55 35.31 30.30 -18.03
C GLY A 55 34.23 30.39 -19.11
N TYR A 56 33.03 30.00 -18.75
CA TYR A 56 31.78 30.27 -19.46
C TYR A 56 30.70 30.53 -18.41
N ASP A 57 30.89 31.60 -17.63
CA ASP A 57 29.78 32.38 -17.09
C ASP A 57 29.06 33.07 -18.25
N ALA A 58 28.41 32.28 -19.09
CA ALA A 58 27.50 32.78 -20.10
C ALA A 58 26.09 32.67 -19.51
N ALA A 59 25.67 33.74 -18.80
CA ALA A 59 24.28 34.18 -18.89
C ALA A 59 23.86 34.05 -20.36
N PRO A 60 22.67 33.52 -20.68
CA PRO A 60 22.34 33.00 -22.00
C PRO A 60 22.66 34.06 -23.06
N GLN A 61 23.85 33.96 -23.65
CA GLN A 61 24.24 34.80 -24.74
C GLN A 61 23.34 34.33 -25.86
N ASP A 62 22.50 35.23 -26.36
CA ASP A 62 21.86 35.06 -27.65
C ASP A 62 22.99 34.77 -28.64
N LEU A 63 23.24 33.48 -28.88
CA LEU A 63 24.23 33.00 -29.84
C LEU A 63 23.80 33.61 -31.16
N SER A 64 24.61 34.54 -31.68
CA SER A 64 24.37 35.13 -32.98
C SER A 64 24.17 34.02 -34.00
N GLU A 65 23.32 34.27 -34.99
CA GLU A 65 22.98 33.29 -36.04
C GLU A 65 24.25 32.73 -36.72
N ASP A 66 25.32 33.52 -36.77
CA ASP A 66 26.63 33.12 -37.31
C ASP A 66 27.39 32.15 -36.39
N THR A 67 27.33 32.32 -35.07
CA THR A 67 27.93 31.36 -34.12
C THR A 67 27.21 30.01 -34.18
N LEU A 68 25.89 30.01 -34.33
CA LEU A 68 25.11 28.80 -34.58
C LEU A 68 25.49 28.14 -35.90
N ARG A 69 25.64 28.91 -36.99
CA ARG A 69 26.13 28.41 -38.28
C ARG A 69 27.52 27.79 -38.18
N ASP A 70 28.44 28.39 -37.42
CA ASP A 70 29.80 27.87 -37.24
C ASP A 70 29.85 26.60 -36.39
N VAL A 71 29.06 26.51 -35.32
CA VAL A 71 28.92 25.28 -34.52
C VAL A 71 28.35 24.16 -35.41
N VAL A 72 27.30 24.45 -36.18
CA VAL A 72 26.72 23.51 -37.15
C VAL A 72 27.76 23.08 -38.17
N ARG A 73 28.51 24.02 -38.78
CA ARG A 73 29.62 23.71 -39.70
C ARG A 73 30.67 22.80 -39.05
N ARG A 74 31.08 23.08 -37.80
CA ARG A 74 32.06 22.26 -37.07
C ARG A 74 31.55 20.85 -36.77
N ILE A 75 30.25 20.69 -36.54
CA ILE A 75 29.62 19.37 -36.39
C ILE A 75 29.64 18.66 -37.76
N PHE A 76 29.23 19.32 -38.83
CA PHE A 76 29.24 18.76 -40.19
C PHE A 76 30.65 18.44 -40.72
N THR A 77 31.68 19.17 -40.31
CA THR A 77 33.08 18.83 -40.67
C THR A 77 33.61 17.64 -39.87
N LYS A 78 33.12 17.40 -38.66
CA LYS A 78 33.51 16.27 -37.82
C LYS A 78 32.68 15.00 -38.06
N VAL A 79 31.44 15.15 -38.51
CA VAL A 79 30.49 14.07 -38.76
C VAL A 79 30.15 14.09 -40.23
N ASN A 80 30.70 13.15 -41.01
CA ASN A 80 30.31 12.97 -42.41
C ASN A 80 28.86 12.44 -42.47
N PHE A 81 27.90 13.33 -42.30
CA PHE A 81 26.47 13.00 -42.27
C PHE A 81 25.90 13.18 -43.67
N THR A 82 25.84 12.07 -44.42
CA THR A 82 25.25 12.04 -45.75
C THR A 82 23.75 12.29 -45.69
N HIS A 83 23.21 13.08 -46.62
CA HIS A 83 21.76 13.23 -46.76
C HIS A 83 21.13 11.86 -47.08
N ARG A 84 20.07 11.49 -46.36
CA ARG A 84 19.29 10.30 -46.68
C ARG A 84 18.37 10.55 -47.88
N ARG A 85 18.02 9.50 -48.61
CA ARG A 85 16.92 9.54 -49.60
C ARG A 85 15.60 9.54 -48.84
N VAL A 86 14.78 10.57 -49.02
CA VAL A 86 13.39 10.58 -48.54
C VAL A 86 12.53 9.83 -49.56
N PRO A 87 11.76 8.80 -49.15
CA PRO A 87 10.90 8.06 -50.06
C PRO A 87 9.73 8.93 -50.56
N GLU A 88 9.33 8.72 -51.80
CA GLU A 88 8.14 9.36 -52.37
C GLU A 88 6.87 8.84 -51.68
N VAL A 89 5.83 9.67 -51.60
CA VAL A 89 4.54 9.28 -50.99
C VAL A 89 3.96 8.02 -51.63
N ARG A 90 4.18 7.82 -52.93
CA ARG A 90 3.77 6.60 -53.67
C ARG A 90 4.51 5.35 -53.22
N GLU A 91 5.77 5.46 -52.81
CA GLU A 91 6.55 4.34 -52.27
C GLU A 91 6.02 3.97 -50.88
N LEU A 92 5.76 4.97 -50.04
CA LEU A 92 5.15 4.76 -48.71
C LEU A 92 3.76 4.10 -48.80
N HIS A 93 2.96 4.50 -49.79
CA HIS A 93 1.64 3.90 -50.04
C HIS A 93 1.73 2.41 -50.36
N ARG A 94 2.77 1.98 -51.09
CA ARG A 94 3.00 0.55 -51.38
C ARG A 94 3.47 -0.22 -50.14
N LEU A 95 4.26 0.42 -49.28
CA LEU A 95 4.77 -0.20 -48.05
C LEU A 95 3.68 -0.39 -47.00
N ASN A 96 2.65 0.47 -46.96
CA ASN A 96 1.55 0.35 -46.02
C ASN A 96 0.21 0.82 -46.61
N THR A 97 -0.31 0.06 -47.56
CA THR A 97 -1.58 0.36 -48.24
C THR A 97 -2.74 0.52 -47.26
N HIS A 98 -2.79 -0.31 -46.21
CA HIS A 98 -3.84 -0.27 -45.20
C HIS A 98 -3.88 1.08 -44.48
N LEU A 99 -2.73 1.60 -44.03
CA LEU A 99 -2.63 2.88 -43.33
C LEU A 99 -3.24 4.05 -44.13
N PHE A 100 -2.90 4.13 -45.41
CA PHE A 100 -3.39 5.18 -46.31
C PHE A 100 -4.81 4.91 -46.85
N SER A 101 -5.36 3.72 -46.63
CA SER A 101 -6.76 3.42 -46.96
C SER A 101 -7.74 3.83 -45.86
N VAL A 102 -7.28 3.82 -44.60
CA VAL A 102 -8.09 4.15 -43.41
C VAL A 102 -8.03 5.65 -43.10
N ILE A 103 -6.84 6.26 -43.18
CA ILE A 103 -6.65 7.69 -42.91
C ILE A 103 -6.70 8.45 -44.23
N PRO A 104 -7.63 9.42 -44.39
CA PRO A 104 -7.75 10.17 -45.63
C PRO A 104 -6.59 11.16 -45.81
N PRO A 105 -6.29 11.57 -47.06
CA PRO A 105 -5.24 12.55 -47.34
C PRO A 105 -5.62 13.98 -46.96
N HIS A 106 -6.91 14.26 -46.75
CA HIS A 106 -7.41 15.58 -46.41
C HIS A 106 -8.32 15.49 -45.17
N PHE A 107 -8.14 16.43 -44.24
CA PHE A 107 -8.91 16.53 -43.01
C PHE A 107 -9.85 17.74 -43.07
N LEU A 108 -10.77 17.81 -42.11
CA LEU A 108 -11.73 18.91 -42.00
C LEU A 108 -11.01 20.24 -41.74
N PRO A 109 -11.13 21.24 -42.64
CA PRO A 109 -10.33 22.47 -42.58
C PRO A 109 -10.67 23.38 -41.40
N GLU A 110 -11.90 23.30 -40.89
CA GLU A 110 -12.37 24.10 -39.76
C GLU A 110 -11.94 23.53 -38.40
N VAL A 111 -11.44 22.30 -38.37
CA VAL A 111 -11.04 21.61 -37.15
C VAL A 111 -9.52 21.66 -37.03
N ARG A 112 -9.04 22.20 -35.91
CA ARG A 112 -7.59 22.33 -35.67
C ARG A 112 -6.88 20.99 -35.60
N ASN A 113 -7.54 19.98 -35.02
CA ASN A 113 -7.02 18.61 -35.02
C ASN A 113 -7.30 17.96 -36.38
N PRO A 114 -6.41 17.08 -36.88
CA PRO A 114 -6.65 16.32 -38.10
C PRO A 114 -7.78 15.32 -37.90
N CYS A 115 -9.00 15.73 -38.23
CA CYS A 115 -10.22 14.95 -38.02
C CYS A 115 -10.97 14.71 -39.34
N TRP A 116 -11.71 13.61 -39.41
CA TRP A 116 -12.52 13.24 -40.57
C TRP A 116 -13.71 12.37 -40.15
N PHE A 117 -14.64 12.17 -41.08
CA PHE A 117 -15.73 11.22 -40.93
C PHE A 117 -15.36 9.90 -41.60
N GLN A 118 -15.40 8.80 -40.83
CA GLN A 118 -15.15 7.44 -41.29
C GLN A 118 -16.48 6.70 -41.47
N GLU A 119 -16.70 6.12 -42.65
CA GLU A 119 -17.86 5.26 -42.90
C GLU A 119 -17.74 3.95 -42.09
N LEU A 120 -18.73 3.65 -41.26
CA LEU A 120 -18.81 2.37 -40.54
C LEU A 120 -19.39 1.29 -41.46
N ARG A 121 -18.65 0.19 -41.59
CA ARG A 121 -19.06 -1.02 -42.32
C ARG A 121 -19.13 -2.19 -41.35
N GLY A 122 -20.27 -2.86 -41.26
CA GLY A 122 -20.48 -4.02 -40.39
C GLY A 122 -21.58 -3.84 -39.35
N ASP A 123 -21.56 -4.71 -38.33
CA ASP A 123 -22.56 -4.73 -37.27
C ASP A 123 -22.35 -3.58 -36.27
N VAL A 124 -23.24 -2.59 -36.33
CA VAL A 124 -23.25 -1.41 -35.46
C VAL A 124 -23.79 -1.72 -34.05
N SER A 125 -24.19 -2.97 -33.78
CA SER A 125 -24.61 -3.44 -32.47
C SER A 125 -23.48 -4.02 -31.62
N ALA A 126 -22.37 -4.40 -32.25
CA ALA A 126 -21.19 -4.86 -31.53
C ALA A 126 -20.48 -3.70 -30.81
N ASP A 127 -19.91 -3.99 -29.65
CA ASP A 127 -19.00 -3.08 -28.95
C ASP A 127 -17.73 -2.90 -29.80
N PRO A 128 -17.47 -1.70 -30.35
CA PRO A 128 -16.31 -1.50 -31.22
C PRO A 128 -14.99 -1.49 -30.45
N TYR A 129 -15.01 -1.42 -29.12
CA TYR A 129 -13.83 -1.34 -28.27
C TYR A 129 -13.48 -2.65 -27.57
N SER A 130 -14.37 -3.67 -27.58
CA SER A 130 -14.19 -4.90 -26.79
C SER A 130 -12.92 -5.68 -27.14
N SER A 131 -12.51 -5.65 -28.42
CA SER A 131 -11.31 -6.33 -28.91
C SER A 131 -10.05 -5.46 -28.87
N ASN A 132 -10.14 -4.23 -28.35
CA ASN A 132 -9.04 -3.28 -28.43
C ASN A 132 -7.85 -3.77 -27.57
N LEU A 133 -6.69 -3.96 -28.19
CA LEU A 133 -5.49 -4.49 -27.53
C LEU A 133 -4.85 -3.50 -26.53
N PHE A 134 -5.34 -2.26 -26.47
CA PHE A 134 -4.97 -1.27 -25.46
C PHE A 134 -5.89 -1.30 -24.23
N THR A 135 -6.87 -2.21 -24.17
CA THR A 135 -7.78 -2.40 -23.02
C THR A 135 -7.02 -2.99 -21.83
N GLY A 136 -6.22 -2.15 -21.19
CA GLY A 136 -5.67 -2.39 -19.85
C GLY A 136 -6.45 -1.61 -18.80
N LEU A 137 -6.00 -1.71 -17.55
CA LEU A 137 -6.63 -1.10 -16.36
C LEU A 137 -7.09 0.36 -16.57
N PHE A 138 -6.31 1.16 -17.30
CA PHE A 138 -6.61 2.59 -17.51
C PHE A 138 -7.60 2.88 -18.64
N MET A 139 -7.67 2.03 -19.66
CA MET A 139 -8.53 2.29 -20.84
C MET A 139 -9.88 1.59 -20.73
N GLN A 140 -10.01 0.53 -19.93
CA GLN A 140 -11.25 -0.21 -19.79
C GLN A 140 -12.44 0.66 -19.36
N PRO A 141 -12.33 1.56 -18.35
CA PRO A 141 -13.45 2.45 -17.99
C PRO A 141 -13.76 3.47 -19.10
N VAL A 142 -12.72 3.96 -19.79
CA VAL A 142 -12.87 4.93 -20.89
C VAL A 142 -13.61 4.29 -22.06
N PHE A 143 -13.23 3.08 -22.46
CA PHE A 143 -13.87 2.33 -23.53
C PHE A 143 -15.29 1.89 -23.17
N ALA A 144 -15.55 1.46 -21.92
CA ALA A 144 -16.90 1.16 -21.47
C ALA A 144 -17.82 2.40 -21.55
N HIS A 145 -17.33 3.57 -21.14
CA HIS A 145 -18.07 4.82 -21.23
C HIS A 145 -18.33 5.25 -22.69
N LEU A 146 -17.33 5.11 -23.56
CA LEU A 146 -17.48 5.38 -24.99
C LEU A 146 -18.49 4.44 -25.64
N ASN A 147 -18.41 3.14 -25.35
CA ASN A 147 -19.32 2.12 -25.87
C ASN A 147 -20.77 2.42 -25.48
N ALA A 148 -21.03 2.73 -24.21
CA ALA A 148 -22.36 3.00 -23.66
C ALA A 148 -23.16 4.07 -24.42
N SER A 149 -22.47 4.97 -25.12
CA SER A 149 -23.09 6.03 -25.91
C SER A 149 -22.54 6.14 -27.33
N PHE A 150 -21.96 5.05 -27.83
CA PHE A 150 -21.36 4.97 -29.17
C PHE A 150 -22.39 5.23 -30.27
N ARG A 151 -23.57 4.60 -30.19
CA ARG A 151 -24.62 4.77 -31.20
C ARG A 151 -25.13 6.21 -31.31
N GLN A 152 -25.12 6.95 -30.19
CA GLN A 152 -25.57 8.34 -30.15
C GLN A 152 -24.56 9.31 -30.76
N SER A 153 -23.28 8.93 -30.89
CA SER A 153 -22.26 9.77 -31.52
C SER A 153 -22.17 9.58 -33.04
N LEU A 154 -22.85 8.57 -33.60
CA LEU A 154 -22.85 8.31 -35.04
C LEU A 154 -23.70 9.34 -35.78
N LEU A 155 -23.22 9.75 -36.95
CA LEU A 155 -23.88 10.71 -37.82
C LEU A 155 -24.44 9.98 -39.04
N LEU A 156 -25.74 10.06 -39.28
CA LEU A 156 -26.37 9.50 -40.47
C LEU A 156 -26.31 10.55 -41.60
N HIS A 157 -25.61 10.22 -42.69
CA HIS A 157 -25.48 11.08 -43.86
C HIS A 157 -25.57 10.22 -45.13
N ASP A 158 -26.48 10.57 -46.05
CA ASP A 158 -26.73 9.83 -47.30
C ASP A 158 -26.92 8.31 -47.11
N GLY A 159 -27.65 7.92 -46.06
CA GLY A 159 -27.90 6.52 -45.72
C GLY A 159 -26.71 5.77 -45.12
N LYS A 160 -25.57 6.44 -44.91
CA LYS A 160 -24.36 5.87 -44.32
C LYS A 160 -24.17 6.36 -42.89
N LEU A 161 -23.75 5.44 -42.02
CA LEU A 161 -23.37 5.78 -40.65
C LEU A 161 -21.90 6.18 -40.62
N LEU A 162 -21.66 7.40 -40.16
CA LEU A 162 -20.35 8.00 -40.09
C LEU A 162 -19.90 8.14 -38.62
N ARG A 163 -18.69 7.70 -38.33
CA ARG A 163 -17.99 7.89 -37.05
C ARG A 163 -16.98 9.03 -37.19
N PHE A 164 -16.97 9.95 -36.25
CA PHE A 164 -16.01 11.05 -36.23
C PHE A 164 -14.68 10.59 -35.61
N ARG A 165 -13.58 10.73 -36.34
CA ARG A 165 -12.23 10.31 -35.93
C ARG A 165 -11.27 11.49 -35.96
N CYS A 166 -10.26 11.45 -35.09
CA CYS A 166 -9.20 12.45 -35.04
C CYS A 166 -7.84 11.79 -34.81
N LEU A 167 -6.79 12.46 -35.29
CA LEU A 167 -5.39 12.18 -34.95
C LEU A 167 -4.83 13.28 -34.03
N PRO A 168 -3.68 13.03 -33.39
CA PRO A 168 -2.92 14.04 -32.67
C PRO A 168 -2.66 15.30 -33.50
N TYR A 169 -2.89 16.47 -32.91
CA TYR A 169 -2.40 17.75 -33.44
C TYR A 169 -0.88 17.88 -33.28
N PHE A 170 -0.35 17.33 -32.20
CA PHE A 170 1.07 17.37 -31.91
C PHE A 170 1.57 16.07 -31.25
N TYR A 171 2.87 15.85 -31.31
CA TYR A 171 3.53 14.68 -30.78
C TYR A 171 4.65 15.12 -29.83
N ILE A 172 4.63 14.61 -28.59
CA ILE A 172 5.78 14.69 -27.70
C ILE A 172 6.69 13.51 -28.05
N ILE A 173 7.67 13.84 -28.88
CA ILE A 173 8.75 12.96 -29.25
C ILE A 173 9.95 13.23 -28.33
N GLY A 174 11.05 12.52 -28.49
CA GLY A 174 12.25 12.72 -27.68
C GLY A 174 12.91 11.41 -27.32
N GLN A 175 13.53 11.37 -26.14
CA GLN A 175 14.27 10.21 -25.69
C GLN A 175 13.80 9.80 -24.29
N PRO A 176 13.91 8.49 -23.97
CA PRO A 176 13.68 8.04 -22.60
C PRO A 176 14.63 8.77 -21.65
N LYS A 177 14.16 9.03 -20.43
CA LYS A 177 14.91 9.70 -19.34
C LYS A 177 15.22 11.18 -19.58
N CYS A 178 14.47 11.85 -20.47
CA CYS A 178 14.58 13.29 -20.73
C CYS A 178 13.42 14.13 -20.16
N GLY A 179 12.53 13.57 -19.33
CA GLY A 179 11.40 14.33 -18.75
C GLY A 179 10.14 14.40 -19.62
N THR A 180 9.95 13.46 -20.55
CA THR A 180 8.75 13.39 -21.41
C THR A 180 7.46 13.19 -20.62
N THR A 181 7.52 12.44 -19.51
CA THR A 181 6.41 12.28 -18.54
C THR A 181 6.03 13.66 -18.01
N ASP A 182 6.99 14.38 -17.42
CA ASP A 182 6.72 15.71 -16.86
C ASP A 182 6.06 16.69 -17.85
N LEU A 183 6.56 16.70 -19.09
CA LEU A 183 6.00 17.56 -20.12
C LEU A 183 4.57 17.16 -20.54
N TYR A 184 4.31 15.87 -20.75
CA TYR A 184 2.98 15.32 -21.10
C TYR A 184 1.94 15.75 -20.05
N GLU A 185 2.37 15.73 -18.81
CA GLU A 185 1.52 15.90 -17.65
C GLU A 185 1.25 17.37 -17.31
N ARG A 186 2.24 18.24 -17.44
CA ARG A 186 2.00 19.70 -17.41
C ARG A 186 1.12 20.19 -18.55
N LEU A 187 1.22 19.57 -19.74
CA LEU A 187 0.38 19.91 -20.88
C LEU A 187 -1.09 19.56 -20.62
N GLN A 188 -1.38 18.44 -19.96
CA GLN A 188 -2.76 18.06 -19.60
C GLN A 188 -3.46 19.06 -18.67
N LEU A 189 -2.70 19.85 -17.89
CA LEU A 189 -3.27 20.88 -17.02
C LEU A 189 -3.82 22.09 -17.80
N HIS A 190 -3.47 22.23 -19.08
CA HIS A 190 -3.96 23.34 -19.89
C HIS A 190 -5.39 23.06 -20.36
N PRO A 191 -6.37 23.96 -20.13
CA PRO A 191 -7.79 23.68 -20.35
C PRO A 191 -8.18 23.39 -21.82
N HIS A 192 -7.32 23.76 -22.76
CA HIS A 192 -7.51 23.49 -24.19
C HIS A 192 -6.62 22.36 -24.74
N VAL A 193 -5.96 21.60 -23.87
CA VAL A 193 -5.15 20.45 -24.26
C VAL A 193 -5.75 19.21 -23.62
N GLN A 194 -6.03 18.19 -24.43
CA GLN A 194 -6.51 16.91 -23.95
C GLN A 194 -5.70 15.80 -24.59
N LEU A 195 -4.84 15.16 -23.81
CA LEU A 195 -4.03 14.03 -24.28
C LEU A 195 -4.77 12.71 -24.04
N THR A 196 -4.32 11.64 -24.70
CA THR A 196 -4.84 10.29 -24.49
C THR A 196 -4.65 9.88 -23.03
N ALA A 197 -5.59 9.13 -22.43
CA ALA A 197 -5.41 8.65 -21.05
C ALA A 197 -4.20 7.71 -20.92
N LEU A 198 -3.95 6.91 -21.95
CA LEU A 198 -2.74 6.10 -22.09
C LEU A 198 -1.57 6.95 -22.58
N LYS A 199 -0.61 7.22 -21.70
CA LYS A 199 0.70 7.75 -22.09
C LYS A 199 1.49 6.66 -22.82
N GLU A 200 2.30 7.05 -23.81
CA GLU A 200 3.19 6.15 -24.53
C GLU A 200 2.49 4.92 -25.15
N PRO A 201 1.50 5.07 -26.05
CA PRO A 201 0.88 3.92 -26.71
C PRO A 201 1.89 3.11 -27.55
N HIS A 202 2.98 3.73 -28.00
CA HIS A 202 4.05 3.14 -28.80
C HIS A 202 3.57 2.50 -30.11
N TRP A 203 2.45 2.99 -30.64
CA TRP A 203 1.92 2.48 -31.89
C TRP A 203 2.88 2.78 -33.03
N TRP A 204 3.31 4.03 -33.24
CA TRP A 204 4.27 4.40 -34.29
C TRP A 204 5.64 3.70 -34.22
N SER A 205 5.99 3.09 -33.09
CA SER A 205 7.20 2.27 -32.96
C SER A 205 6.86 0.78 -32.81
N ARG A 206 7.28 0.13 -31.72
CA ARG A 206 7.23 -1.32 -31.49
C ARG A 206 5.87 -1.98 -31.72
N LYS A 207 4.74 -1.37 -31.31
CA LYS A 207 3.44 -2.04 -31.34
C LYS A 207 2.83 -2.13 -32.74
N ARG A 208 3.07 -1.16 -33.64
CA ARG A 208 2.70 -1.27 -35.06
C ARG A 208 3.34 -2.48 -35.73
N PHE A 209 4.50 -2.91 -35.24
CA PHE A 209 5.24 -4.07 -35.74
C PHE A 209 5.06 -5.33 -34.90
N GLY A 210 4.12 -5.32 -33.94
CA GLY A 210 3.79 -6.49 -33.11
C GLY A 210 4.84 -6.89 -32.08
N ILE A 211 5.76 -5.98 -31.75
CA ILE A 211 6.83 -6.18 -30.78
C ILE A 211 6.33 -5.70 -29.40
N LEU A 212 6.03 -6.65 -28.52
CA LEU A 212 5.55 -6.37 -27.15
C LEU A 212 6.71 -6.03 -26.20
N LEU A 213 7.76 -6.85 -26.25
CA LEU A 213 8.98 -6.70 -25.45
C LEU A 213 10.20 -6.50 -26.36
N PRO A 214 11.17 -5.64 -25.98
CA PRO A 214 12.41 -5.48 -26.73
C PRO A 214 13.12 -6.85 -26.88
N GLY A 215 13.44 -7.23 -28.12
CA GLY A 215 14.14 -8.48 -28.44
C GLY A 215 13.23 -9.70 -28.67
N GLU A 216 11.91 -9.60 -28.45
CA GLU A 216 10.98 -10.67 -28.83
C GLU A 216 10.62 -10.61 -30.33
N PRO A 217 10.39 -11.77 -30.98
CA PRO A 217 9.83 -11.78 -32.32
C PRO A 217 8.42 -11.18 -32.33
N PRO A 218 7.99 -10.56 -33.44
CA PRO A 218 6.63 -10.06 -33.60
C PRO A 218 5.60 -11.17 -33.33
N LYS A 219 4.66 -10.93 -32.41
CA LYS A 219 3.56 -11.88 -32.11
C LYS A 219 2.28 -11.48 -32.83
N HIS A 220 1.74 -10.31 -32.47
CA HIS A 220 0.50 -9.78 -33.05
C HIS A 220 0.63 -8.28 -33.30
N LEU A 221 0.39 -7.86 -34.53
CA LEU A 221 0.35 -6.45 -34.92
C LEU A 221 -0.78 -5.76 -34.16
N PHE A 222 -0.54 -4.57 -33.60
CA PHE A 222 -1.61 -3.76 -33.03
C PHE A 222 -2.37 -3.08 -34.17
N PRO A 223 -3.67 -3.37 -34.37
CA PRO A 223 -4.46 -2.77 -35.43
C PRO A 223 -4.44 -1.24 -35.37
N LEU A 224 -4.46 -0.60 -36.53
CA LEU A 224 -4.55 0.85 -36.64
C LEU A 224 -5.82 1.38 -35.95
N ASP A 225 -6.95 0.71 -36.13
CA ASP A 225 -8.22 1.13 -35.51
C ASP A 225 -8.12 1.17 -33.99
N HIS A 226 -7.41 0.22 -33.38
CA HIS A 226 -7.21 0.21 -31.93
C HIS A 226 -6.41 1.43 -31.44
N TYR A 227 -5.47 1.93 -32.24
CA TYR A 227 -4.76 3.17 -31.95
C TYR A 227 -5.64 4.41 -32.18
N LEU A 228 -6.44 4.43 -33.24
CA LEU A 228 -7.37 5.53 -33.50
C LEU A 228 -8.42 5.68 -32.39
N ASP A 229 -8.87 4.58 -31.80
CA ASP A 229 -9.82 4.57 -30.68
C ASP A 229 -9.30 5.33 -29.44
N LEU A 230 -7.99 5.47 -29.27
CA LEU A 230 -7.40 6.22 -28.15
C LEU A 230 -7.78 7.72 -28.19
N PHE A 231 -8.13 8.23 -29.36
CA PHE A 231 -8.47 9.64 -29.60
C PHE A 231 -9.98 9.89 -29.67
N ASP A 232 -10.81 8.86 -29.56
CA ASP A 232 -12.26 9.00 -29.56
C ASP A 232 -12.83 9.89 -28.44
N PRO A 233 -12.29 9.88 -27.21
CA PRO A 233 -12.78 10.78 -26.16
C PRO A 233 -12.72 12.25 -26.58
N VAL A 234 -11.61 12.67 -27.19
CA VAL A 234 -11.43 14.05 -27.66
C VAL A 234 -12.16 14.29 -28.97
N ALA A 235 -12.18 13.32 -29.89
CA ALA A 235 -12.91 13.40 -31.14
C ALA A 235 -14.39 13.68 -30.90
N ARG A 236 -15.00 13.01 -29.91
CA ARG A 236 -16.38 13.25 -29.51
C ARG A 236 -16.63 14.64 -28.95
N GLN A 237 -15.72 15.16 -28.11
CA GLN A 237 -15.84 16.52 -27.60
C GLN A 237 -15.76 17.56 -28.73
N ILE A 238 -14.88 17.33 -29.71
CA ILE A 238 -14.75 18.18 -30.89
C ILE A 238 -16.03 18.09 -31.73
N GLN A 239 -16.54 16.89 -32.01
CA GLN A 239 -17.76 16.67 -32.79
C GLN A 239 -18.96 17.43 -32.20
N HIS A 240 -19.21 17.31 -30.89
CA HIS A 240 -20.28 18.05 -30.22
C HIS A 240 -20.14 19.58 -30.37
N ARG A 241 -18.91 20.10 -30.36
CA ARG A 241 -18.63 21.54 -30.45
C ARG A 241 -18.73 22.09 -31.87
N VAL A 242 -18.28 21.31 -32.85
CA VAL A 242 -18.41 21.62 -34.29
C VAL A 242 -19.88 21.69 -34.66
N LEU A 243 -20.70 20.75 -34.18
CA LEU A 243 -22.16 20.78 -34.38
C LEU A 243 -22.84 21.91 -33.58
N GLY A 244 -22.29 22.27 -32.42
CA GLY A 244 -22.83 23.30 -31.52
C GLY A 244 -22.38 24.74 -31.78
N ASN A 245 -21.64 25.00 -32.86
CA ASN A 245 -21.21 26.35 -33.29
C ASN A 245 -20.40 27.14 -32.22
N SER A 246 -19.48 26.45 -31.52
CA SER A 246 -18.68 27.04 -30.42
C SER A 246 -17.21 27.30 -30.83
N SER A 247 -16.70 28.52 -30.59
CA SER A 247 -15.42 28.98 -31.17
C SER A 247 -14.11 28.45 -30.54
N TRP A 248 -14.18 27.55 -29.55
CA TRP A 248 -13.00 27.13 -28.78
C TRP A 248 -12.47 25.75 -29.22
N SER A 249 -11.29 25.72 -29.89
CA SER A 249 -10.66 24.47 -30.35
C SER A 249 -9.76 23.85 -29.27
N ILE A 250 -10.18 22.73 -28.67
CA ILE A 250 -9.28 21.85 -27.92
C ILE A 250 -8.28 21.21 -28.90
N ILE A 251 -7.04 21.01 -28.49
CA ILE A 251 -6.05 20.21 -29.24
C ILE A 251 -5.69 18.93 -28.50
N THR A 252 -5.38 17.87 -29.24
CA THR A 252 -4.91 16.60 -28.69
C THR A 252 -3.48 16.28 -29.12
N GLY A 253 -2.84 15.41 -28.36
CA GLY A 253 -1.46 15.01 -28.62
C GLY A 253 -1.17 13.58 -28.16
N GLU A 254 -0.14 12.99 -28.74
CA GLU A 254 0.41 11.69 -28.34
C GLU A 254 1.82 11.89 -27.76
N ALA A 255 2.17 11.10 -26.74
CA ALA A 255 3.46 11.22 -26.05
C ALA A 255 4.22 9.90 -26.01
N SER A 256 4.62 9.38 -27.17
CA SER A 256 5.58 8.27 -27.29
C SER A 256 6.96 8.79 -27.66
N ALA A 257 7.86 8.89 -26.69
CA ALA A 257 9.24 9.30 -26.94
C ALA A 257 9.92 8.43 -28.02
N SER A 258 9.64 7.12 -28.00
CA SER A 258 10.16 6.15 -28.96
C SER A 258 9.83 6.47 -30.42
N THR A 259 8.77 7.24 -30.69
CA THR A 259 8.42 7.68 -32.05
C THR A 259 9.57 8.41 -32.73
N MET A 260 10.46 9.06 -31.97
CA MET A 260 11.62 9.77 -32.54
C MET A 260 12.71 8.86 -33.11
N TRP A 261 12.96 7.71 -32.48
CA TRP A 261 14.20 6.94 -32.68
C TRP A 261 13.99 5.44 -32.93
N ASP A 262 12.86 4.87 -32.52
CA ASP A 262 12.60 3.44 -32.62
C ASP A 262 11.91 3.08 -33.94
N SER A 263 12.71 2.88 -34.98
CA SER A 263 12.28 2.34 -36.28
C SER A 263 12.63 0.85 -36.45
N SER A 264 12.96 0.16 -35.34
CA SER A 264 13.51 -1.20 -35.37
C SER A 264 12.59 -2.24 -35.98
N GLY A 265 11.27 -2.07 -35.86
CA GLY A 265 10.32 -3.04 -36.38
C GLY A 265 10.24 -3.10 -37.91
N CYS A 266 10.84 -2.13 -38.63
CA CYS A 266 10.90 -2.13 -40.08
C CYS A 266 11.62 -3.38 -40.62
N GLU A 267 12.66 -3.89 -39.95
CA GLU A 267 13.39 -5.08 -40.42
C GLU A 267 12.52 -6.34 -40.54
N TYR A 268 11.42 -6.42 -39.77
CA TYR A 268 10.48 -7.55 -39.80
C TYR A 268 9.41 -7.41 -40.89
N MET A 269 9.37 -6.28 -41.61
CA MET A 269 8.45 -6.09 -42.73
C MET A 269 9.18 -6.32 -44.07
N HIS A 270 8.54 -7.10 -44.95
CA HIS A 270 9.07 -7.33 -46.29
C HIS A 270 9.25 -6.00 -47.06
N GLY A 271 10.45 -5.77 -47.60
CA GLY A 271 10.77 -4.60 -48.43
C GLY A 271 11.19 -3.34 -47.68
N CYS A 272 11.40 -3.41 -46.36
CA CYS A 272 11.68 -2.25 -45.52
C CYS A 272 13.19 -1.90 -45.41
N SER A 273 14.08 -2.90 -45.57
CA SER A 273 15.54 -2.71 -45.59
C SER A 273 16.18 -3.55 -46.70
N SER A 274 16.81 -2.89 -47.67
CA SER A 274 17.65 -3.52 -48.71
C SER A 274 19.11 -3.06 -48.67
N GLY A 275 19.52 -2.39 -47.60
CA GLY A 275 20.86 -1.81 -47.44
C GLY A 275 21.19 -1.47 -45.98
N PRO A 276 22.34 -0.81 -45.71
CA PRO A 276 22.82 -0.51 -44.36
C PRO A 276 21.99 0.55 -43.63
N GLU A 277 21.20 1.33 -44.36
CA GLU A 277 20.28 2.35 -43.82
C GLU A 277 18.82 1.94 -44.11
N PRO A 278 17.88 2.25 -43.20
CA PRO A 278 16.46 1.97 -43.42
C PRO A 278 15.89 2.77 -44.60
N LEU A 279 15.09 2.13 -45.46
CA LEU A 279 14.52 2.75 -46.67
C LEU A 279 13.43 3.79 -46.35
N SER A 280 12.77 3.64 -45.21
CA SER A 280 11.76 4.57 -44.71
C SER A 280 11.81 4.60 -43.18
N LEU A 281 11.48 5.75 -42.62
CA LEU A 281 11.44 6.02 -41.19
C LEU A 281 10.05 6.47 -40.78
N THR A 282 9.75 6.43 -39.48
CA THR A 282 8.43 6.79 -38.95
C THR A 282 7.97 8.20 -39.34
N GLN A 283 8.88 9.18 -39.35
CA GLN A 283 8.58 10.55 -39.78
C GLN A 283 8.17 10.67 -41.25
N ASP A 284 8.58 9.73 -42.12
CA ASP A 284 8.16 9.73 -43.54
C ASP A 284 6.66 9.43 -43.65
N PHE A 285 6.20 8.42 -42.91
CA PHE A 285 4.77 8.07 -42.84
C PHE A 285 3.96 9.17 -42.16
N LEU A 286 4.47 9.75 -41.06
CA LEU A 286 3.80 10.86 -40.38
C LEU A 286 3.71 12.10 -41.28
N HIS A 287 4.76 12.45 -42.04
CA HIS A 287 4.72 13.59 -42.95
C HIS A 287 3.73 13.35 -44.10
N ALA A 288 3.70 12.14 -44.65
CA ALA A 288 2.76 11.78 -45.72
C ALA A 288 1.29 11.84 -45.27
N LEU A 289 1.00 11.55 -44.01
CA LEU A 289 -0.36 11.59 -43.46
C LEU A 289 -0.74 12.94 -42.86
N GLN A 290 0.20 13.61 -42.19
CA GLN A 290 -0.02 14.82 -41.41
C GLN A 290 1.13 15.81 -41.67
N PRO A 291 1.20 16.42 -42.86
CA PRO A 291 2.30 17.32 -43.22
C PRO A 291 2.38 18.56 -42.32
N HIS A 292 1.30 18.91 -41.62
CA HIS A 292 1.24 20.04 -40.69
C HIS A 292 1.36 19.65 -39.20
N ALA A 293 1.70 18.39 -38.91
CA ALA A 293 1.91 17.94 -37.53
C ALA A 293 3.02 18.75 -36.84
N ARG A 294 2.90 18.90 -35.51
CA ARG A 294 3.91 19.56 -34.68
C ARG A 294 4.57 18.59 -33.72
N PHE A 295 5.85 18.81 -33.47
CA PHE A 295 6.68 17.89 -32.70
C PHE A 295 7.38 18.66 -31.59
N ILE A 296 7.33 18.13 -30.37
CA ILE A 296 8.10 18.65 -29.24
C ILE A 296 9.08 17.56 -28.85
N ALA A 297 10.37 17.81 -28.97
CA ALA A 297 11.44 16.91 -28.56
C ALA A 297 12.08 17.44 -27.28
N ILE A 298 11.89 16.76 -26.15
CA ILE A 298 12.62 17.07 -24.92
C ILE A 298 13.87 16.20 -24.81
N LEU A 299 15.02 16.85 -24.68
CA LEU A 299 16.36 16.25 -24.67
C LEU A 299 17.04 16.54 -23.33
N ARG A 300 17.98 15.69 -22.94
CA ARG A 300 18.83 15.86 -21.75
C ARG A 300 20.29 15.69 -22.18
N ASP A 301 21.25 16.19 -21.41
CA ASP A 301 22.65 15.80 -21.56
C ASP A 301 22.75 14.27 -21.78
N PRO A 302 23.40 13.82 -22.87
CA PRO A 302 23.33 12.42 -23.30
C PRO A 302 24.01 11.46 -22.32
N VAL A 303 25.02 11.93 -21.56
CA VAL A 303 25.73 11.13 -20.56
C VAL A 303 24.82 10.93 -19.34
N GLU A 304 24.27 12.02 -18.82
CA GLU A 304 23.29 12.02 -17.74
C GLU A 304 22.03 11.20 -18.08
N ARG A 305 21.55 11.31 -19.33
CA ARG A 305 20.46 10.48 -19.85
C ARG A 305 20.84 9.00 -19.80
N LEU A 306 22.00 8.63 -20.35
CA LEU A 306 22.44 7.25 -20.42
C LEU A 306 22.64 6.63 -19.03
N TYR A 307 23.21 7.40 -18.10
CA TYR A 307 23.36 6.95 -16.72
C TYR A 307 22.01 6.73 -16.05
N SER A 308 21.07 7.66 -16.23
CA SER A 308 19.70 7.51 -15.74
C SER A 308 18.98 6.31 -16.39
N ASP A 309 19.30 6.01 -17.64
CA ASP A 309 18.79 4.86 -18.38
C ASP A 309 19.31 3.54 -17.81
N TYR A 310 20.61 3.46 -17.53
CA TYR A 310 21.25 2.32 -16.90
C TYR A 310 20.73 2.05 -15.48
N LEU A 311 20.55 3.11 -14.68
CA LEU A 311 19.97 2.98 -13.34
C LEU A 311 18.55 2.40 -13.40
N TYR A 312 17.79 2.77 -14.43
CA TYR A 312 16.43 2.29 -14.64
C TYR A 312 16.39 0.87 -15.22
N PHE A 313 17.12 0.60 -16.30
CA PHE A 313 17.20 -0.69 -16.99
C PHE A 313 18.50 -1.42 -16.59
N GLY A 314 18.45 -2.26 -15.55
CA GLY A 314 19.58 -3.12 -15.20
C GLY A 314 19.28 -4.04 -14.01
N SER A 315 20.00 -5.16 -13.94
CA SER A 315 19.96 -6.16 -12.87
C SER A 315 20.52 -5.64 -11.54
N SER A 316 20.40 -6.43 -10.46
CA SER A 316 20.99 -6.14 -9.14
C SER A 316 22.52 -5.94 -9.23
N ASN A 317 23.08 -5.15 -8.29
CA ASN A 317 24.51 -4.76 -8.20
C ASN A 317 24.99 -3.66 -9.19
N LYS A 318 24.20 -2.61 -9.38
CA LYS A 318 24.62 -1.43 -10.16
C LYS A 318 25.68 -0.61 -9.41
N SER A 319 26.78 -0.28 -10.09
CA SER A 319 27.80 0.67 -9.60
C SER A 319 28.26 1.60 -10.72
N ALA A 320 28.95 2.69 -10.35
CA ALA A 320 29.60 3.57 -11.32
C ALA A 320 30.71 2.84 -12.10
N GLN A 321 31.41 1.89 -11.47
CA GLN A 321 32.39 1.04 -12.13
C GLN A 321 31.74 0.10 -13.17
N ASP A 322 30.64 -0.56 -12.82
CA ASP A 322 29.90 -1.42 -13.76
C ASP A 322 29.36 -0.61 -14.96
N PHE A 323 28.84 0.59 -14.70
CA PHE A 323 28.41 1.50 -15.76
C PHE A 323 29.56 1.83 -16.72
N GLN A 324 30.72 2.21 -16.18
CA GLN A 324 31.90 2.52 -16.98
C GLN A 324 32.30 1.34 -17.88
N LEU A 325 32.32 0.11 -17.33
CA LEU A 325 32.67 -1.10 -18.10
C LEU A 325 31.71 -1.34 -19.26
N LYS A 326 30.40 -1.24 -19.01
CA LYS A 326 29.35 -1.43 -20.03
C LYS A 326 29.39 -0.35 -21.12
N VAL A 327 29.69 0.90 -20.73
CA VAL A 327 29.90 2.00 -21.68
C VAL A 327 31.11 1.71 -22.57
N CYS A 328 32.25 1.31 -22.00
CA CYS A 328 33.45 0.97 -22.77
C CYS A 328 33.21 -0.19 -23.74
N GLU A 329 32.50 -1.24 -23.31
CA GLU A 329 32.11 -2.37 -24.18
C GLU A 329 31.24 -1.90 -25.36
N SER A 330 30.18 -1.15 -25.05
CA SER A 330 29.23 -0.67 -26.06
C SER A 330 29.88 0.31 -27.05
N LEU A 331 30.84 1.13 -26.61
CA LEU A 331 31.63 2.01 -27.47
C LEU A 331 32.46 1.21 -28.49
N ARG A 332 33.16 0.15 -28.06
CA ARG A 332 33.93 -0.71 -28.98
C ARG A 332 33.06 -1.34 -30.04
N MET A 333 31.87 -1.82 -29.66
CA MET A 333 30.90 -2.40 -30.60
C MET A 333 30.41 -1.37 -31.61
N PHE A 334 30.15 -0.14 -31.16
CA PHE A 334 29.72 0.96 -32.02
C PHE A 334 30.83 1.40 -32.98
N GLU A 335 32.07 1.52 -32.50
CA GLU A 335 33.26 1.81 -33.31
C GLU A 335 33.48 0.74 -34.39
N ALA A 336 33.34 -0.54 -34.04
CA ALA A 336 33.43 -1.64 -34.99
C ALA A 336 32.36 -1.54 -36.11
N CYS A 337 31.14 -1.11 -35.77
CA CYS A 337 30.12 -0.86 -36.78
C CYS A 337 30.51 0.30 -37.72
N LEU A 338 31.06 1.39 -37.19
CA LEU A 338 31.46 2.56 -37.97
C LEU A 338 32.60 2.28 -38.97
N GLN A 339 33.33 1.17 -38.82
CA GLN A 339 34.35 0.75 -39.80
C GLN A 339 33.76 0.32 -41.14
N HIS A 340 32.51 -0.16 -41.15
CA HIS A 340 31.87 -0.75 -42.32
C HIS A 340 30.54 -0.09 -42.70
N ASN A 341 29.95 0.71 -41.81
CA ASN A 341 28.66 1.35 -42.00
C ASN A 341 28.73 2.85 -41.72
N THR A 342 27.75 3.59 -42.24
CA THR A 342 27.57 5.00 -41.93
C THR A 342 27.12 5.17 -40.47
N LEU A 343 27.26 6.39 -39.93
CA LEU A 343 26.73 6.72 -38.60
C LEU A 343 25.23 6.40 -38.50
N ARG A 344 24.45 6.77 -39.53
CA ARG A 344 23.01 6.46 -39.59
C ARG A 344 22.76 4.95 -39.61
N GLY A 345 23.53 4.21 -40.40
CA GLY A 345 23.44 2.75 -40.45
C GLY A 345 23.67 2.11 -39.09
N CYS A 346 24.68 2.54 -38.34
CA CYS A 346 24.94 2.04 -36.99
C CYS A 346 23.86 2.44 -35.98
N VAL A 347 23.35 3.67 -36.05
CA VAL A 347 22.30 4.16 -35.14
C VAL A 347 21.00 3.35 -35.26
N TYR A 348 20.58 3.00 -36.47
CA TYR A 348 19.37 2.21 -36.71
C TYR A 348 19.60 0.70 -36.77
N ASN A 349 20.84 0.22 -36.59
CA ASN A 349 21.14 -1.20 -36.60
C ASN A 349 20.56 -1.89 -35.35
N ASN A 350 19.51 -2.70 -35.53
CA ASN A 350 18.84 -3.39 -34.43
C ASN A 350 19.72 -4.47 -33.79
N THR A 351 20.52 -5.18 -34.59
CA THR A 351 21.45 -6.21 -34.09
C THR A 351 22.47 -5.56 -33.14
N LEU A 352 23.05 -4.44 -33.54
CA LEU A 352 23.97 -3.67 -32.70
C LEU A 352 23.27 -3.15 -31.44
N ARG A 353 22.06 -2.58 -31.56
CA ARG A 353 21.27 -2.12 -30.42
C ARG A 353 21.08 -3.21 -29.38
N ASN A 354 20.67 -4.40 -29.81
CA ASN A 354 20.31 -5.49 -28.91
C ASN A 354 21.57 -6.14 -28.28
N ALA A 355 22.72 -6.01 -28.94
CA ALA A 355 23.98 -6.56 -28.46
C ALA A 355 24.68 -5.62 -27.45
N MET A 356 24.46 -4.30 -27.50
CA MET A 356 25.09 -3.35 -26.58
C MET A 356 24.48 -3.39 -25.18
N SER A 357 25.34 -3.44 -24.16
CA SER A 357 24.99 -3.44 -22.73
C SER A 357 24.32 -2.14 -22.26
N VAL A 358 24.55 -1.02 -22.95
CA VAL A 358 23.88 0.26 -22.71
C VAL A 358 23.48 0.93 -24.04
N ARG A 359 22.38 1.69 -24.04
CA ARG A 359 21.77 2.26 -25.26
C ARG A 359 22.40 3.58 -25.70
N LEU A 360 23.67 3.55 -26.09
CA LEU A 360 24.45 4.72 -26.54
C LEU A 360 23.79 5.46 -27.70
N GLN A 361 23.34 4.73 -28.70
CA GLN A 361 22.77 5.24 -29.95
C GLN A 361 21.53 6.11 -29.74
N VAL A 362 20.74 5.85 -28.68
CA VAL A 362 19.58 6.68 -28.34
C VAL A 362 20.01 8.09 -27.93
N GLY A 363 21.24 8.27 -27.43
CA GLY A 363 21.83 9.58 -27.10
C GLY A 363 22.40 10.35 -28.30
N LEU A 364 22.43 9.77 -29.51
CA LEU A 364 22.96 10.41 -30.71
C LEU A 364 21.91 11.31 -31.38
N TYR A 365 21.44 12.32 -30.66
CA TYR A 365 20.30 13.18 -31.04
C TYR A 365 20.44 13.81 -32.42
N VAL A 366 21.67 14.14 -32.85
CA VAL A 366 21.93 14.77 -34.15
C VAL A 366 21.37 13.97 -35.32
N VAL A 367 21.47 12.63 -35.28
CA VAL A 367 20.99 11.76 -36.36
C VAL A 367 19.47 11.88 -36.47
N PHE A 368 18.79 11.71 -35.34
CA PHE A 368 17.33 11.78 -35.29
C PHE A 368 16.84 13.19 -35.64
N VAL A 369 17.38 14.24 -35.04
CA VAL A 369 16.94 15.63 -35.31
C VAL A 369 17.09 15.99 -36.79
N LEU A 370 18.21 15.63 -37.43
CA LEU A 370 18.41 15.88 -38.86
C LEU A 370 17.48 15.03 -39.74
N ASP A 371 17.24 13.77 -39.38
CA ASP A 371 16.30 12.93 -40.12
C ASP A 371 14.85 13.45 -39.99
N TRP A 372 14.46 14.03 -38.87
CA TRP A 372 13.17 14.70 -38.69
C TRP A 372 13.08 16.00 -39.50
N LEU A 373 14.15 16.82 -39.48
CA LEU A 373 14.25 18.06 -40.27
C LEU A 373 14.37 17.81 -41.78
N SER A 374 14.62 16.56 -42.22
CA SER A 374 14.63 16.20 -43.64
C SER A 374 13.24 16.18 -44.29
N VAL A 375 12.18 16.08 -43.47
CA VAL A 375 10.78 16.01 -43.93
C VAL A 375 9.89 17.08 -43.31
N PHE A 376 10.17 17.54 -42.08
CA PHE A 376 9.42 18.61 -41.43
C PHE A 376 10.24 19.89 -41.35
N SER A 377 9.58 21.04 -41.45
CA SER A 377 10.24 22.33 -41.33
C SER A 377 10.65 22.61 -39.87
N ARG A 378 11.63 23.50 -39.69
CA ARG A 378 12.16 23.85 -38.35
C ARG A 378 11.09 24.43 -37.42
N ASP A 379 10.10 25.14 -37.95
CA ASP A 379 8.98 25.70 -37.20
C ASP A 379 7.95 24.66 -36.75
N GLN A 380 8.03 23.42 -37.24
CA GLN A 380 7.22 22.28 -36.81
C GLN A 380 7.88 21.43 -35.72
N LEU A 381 9.14 21.69 -35.37
CA LEU A 381 9.89 20.94 -34.35
C LEU A 381 10.41 21.87 -33.25
N LEU A 382 9.85 21.80 -32.05
CA LEU A 382 10.37 22.47 -30.86
C LEU A 382 11.30 21.53 -30.08
N VAL A 383 12.56 21.92 -29.92
CA VAL A 383 13.50 21.22 -29.05
C VAL A 383 13.54 21.91 -27.68
N VAL A 384 13.32 21.16 -26.61
CA VAL A 384 13.39 21.61 -25.22
C VAL A 384 14.53 20.87 -24.54
N ARG A 385 15.39 21.57 -23.81
CA ARG A 385 16.42 20.95 -22.97
C ARG A 385 15.85 20.75 -21.57
N LEU A 386 16.03 19.56 -21.01
CA LEU A 386 15.55 19.21 -19.69
C LEU A 386 16.20 20.09 -18.63
N GLU A 387 17.48 20.44 -18.81
CA GLU A 387 18.20 21.30 -17.87
C GLU A 387 17.56 22.70 -17.81
N ASP A 388 17.24 23.28 -18.98
CA ASP A 388 16.59 24.58 -19.08
C ASP A 388 15.14 24.52 -18.57
N HIS A 389 14.44 23.42 -18.84
CA HIS A 389 13.08 23.18 -18.35
C HIS A 389 13.03 22.96 -16.84
N ALA A 390 14.00 22.26 -16.27
CA ALA A 390 14.10 22.07 -14.83
C ALA A 390 14.47 23.37 -14.10
N ALA A 391 15.32 24.21 -14.72
CA ALA A 391 15.71 25.50 -14.16
C ALA A 391 14.57 26.53 -14.17
N ASP A 392 13.79 26.62 -15.27
CA ASP A 392 12.61 27.49 -15.36
C ASP A 392 11.48 26.80 -16.14
N PRO A 393 10.67 25.98 -15.46
CA PRO A 393 9.55 25.28 -16.08
C PRO A 393 8.53 26.25 -16.67
N ALA A 394 8.33 27.41 -16.04
CA ALA A 394 7.33 28.38 -16.48
C ALA A 394 7.72 29.02 -17.82
N ARG A 395 8.99 29.37 -18.03
CA ARG A 395 9.50 29.86 -19.32
C ARG A 395 9.41 28.80 -20.40
N SER A 396 9.82 27.58 -20.08
CA SER A 396 9.78 26.46 -21.03
C SER A 396 8.35 26.13 -21.45
N MET A 397 7.41 26.06 -20.50
CA MET A 397 5.99 25.85 -20.79
C MET A 397 5.37 27.02 -21.58
N ARG A 398 5.74 28.28 -21.32
CA ARG A 398 5.31 29.41 -22.18
C ARG A 398 5.78 29.25 -23.62
N SER A 399 6.99 28.75 -23.84
CA SER A 399 7.52 28.45 -25.18
C SER A 399 6.72 27.34 -25.85
N VAL A 400 6.44 26.25 -25.12
CA VAL A 400 5.61 25.14 -25.59
C VAL A 400 4.20 25.61 -25.96
N PHE A 401 3.54 26.40 -25.11
CA PHE A 401 2.21 26.93 -25.40
C PHE A 401 2.21 27.87 -26.60
N ARG A 402 3.25 28.68 -26.78
CA ARG A 402 3.40 29.54 -27.96
C ARG A 402 3.54 28.71 -29.23
N PHE A 403 4.41 27.69 -29.21
CA PHE A 403 4.63 26.77 -30.32
C PHE A 403 3.36 26.00 -30.71
N LEU A 404 2.57 25.57 -29.72
CA LEU A 404 1.29 24.93 -29.97
C LEU A 404 0.19 25.93 -30.36
N GLY A 405 0.44 27.24 -30.32
CA GLY A 405 -0.52 28.30 -30.65
C GLY A 405 -1.67 28.41 -29.64
N LEU A 406 -1.38 28.20 -28.35
CA LEU A 406 -2.33 28.28 -27.23
C LEU A 406 -2.29 29.64 -26.52
N VAL A 407 -1.31 30.48 -26.85
CA VAL A 407 -1.21 31.86 -26.32
C VAL A 407 -2.12 32.76 -27.16
N LYS A 408 -3.07 33.47 -26.52
CA LYS A 408 -3.90 34.48 -27.21
C LYS A 408 -2.99 35.53 -27.84
N PRO A 409 -3.21 35.93 -29.11
CA PRO A 409 -2.50 37.06 -29.69
C PRO A 409 -2.68 38.27 -28.77
N ALA A 410 -1.58 38.84 -28.29
CA ALA A 410 -1.64 40.10 -27.59
C ALA A 410 -2.32 41.09 -28.54
N HIS A 411 -3.55 41.50 -28.22
CA HIS A 411 -4.21 42.59 -28.92
C HIS A 411 -3.20 43.71 -29.02
N ARG A 412 -2.85 44.09 -30.27
CA ARG A 412 -2.06 45.29 -30.57
C ARG A 412 -2.71 46.41 -29.76
N LYS A 413 -2.06 46.79 -28.66
CA LYS A 413 -2.47 47.93 -27.84
C LYS A 413 -2.34 49.13 -28.77
N SER A 414 -3.47 49.56 -29.32
CA SER A 414 -3.61 50.91 -29.83
C SER A 414 -3.28 51.85 -28.68
N GLU A 415 -2.09 52.43 -28.73
CA GLU A 415 -1.74 53.59 -27.94
C GLU A 415 -2.79 54.66 -28.20
N LYS A 416 -3.67 54.89 -27.21
CA LYS A 416 -4.20 56.22 -26.89
C LYS A 416 -5.04 56.15 -25.62
N SER A 417 -4.85 57.19 -24.81
CA SER A 417 -5.67 57.56 -23.66
C SER A 417 -5.41 56.81 -22.35
N ARG A 418 -4.27 57.16 -21.72
CA ARG A 418 -4.21 57.28 -20.26
C ARG A 418 -5.17 58.39 -19.83
N LYS A 419 -6.35 58.04 -19.32
CA LYS A 419 -7.09 58.90 -18.40
C LYS A 419 -7.65 58.06 -17.27
N ALA A 420 -7.19 58.42 -16.08
CA ALA A 420 -7.67 57.93 -14.80
C ALA A 420 -9.15 58.27 -14.63
N VAL A 421 -9.97 57.28 -14.29
CA VAL A 421 -11.17 57.49 -13.50
C VAL A 421 -11.20 56.38 -12.47
N LYS A 422 -11.11 56.82 -11.21
CA LYS A 422 -11.35 56.01 -10.03
C LYS A 422 -12.85 55.77 -9.87
N ASP A 423 -13.12 54.60 -9.34
CA ASP A 423 -14.17 54.28 -8.37
C ASP A 423 -15.59 53.96 -8.84
N GLY A 424 -16.12 52.90 -8.22
CA GLY A 424 -17.55 52.66 -8.03
C GLY A 424 -18.23 51.74 -9.06
N GLY A 425 -18.16 50.42 -8.84
CA GLY A 425 -18.96 49.49 -9.66
C GLY A 425 -18.97 48.07 -9.12
N ARG A 426 -19.75 47.86 -8.05
CA ARG A 426 -20.12 46.59 -7.39
C ARG A 426 -20.14 45.38 -8.35
N GLU A 427 -19.15 44.50 -8.23
CA GLU A 427 -19.23 43.13 -8.75
C GLU A 427 -20.07 42.29 -7.78
N ALA A 428 -21.17 41.77 -8.32
CA ALA A 428 -22.05 40.82 -7.66
C ALA A 428 -21.30 39.48 -7.55
N ASP A 429 -20.79 39.22 -6.35
CA ASP A 429 -20.18 37.95 -5.97
C ASP A 429 -21.28 36.87 -5.97
N SER A 430 -21.43 36.17 -7.09
CA SER A 430 -22.32 35.01 -7.20
C SER A 430 -21.70 33.88 -6.38
N SER A 431 -22.16 33.78 -5.14
CA SER A 431 -21.81 32.74 -4.17
C SER A 431 -22.30 31.36 -4.64
N PHE A 432 -21.54 30.73 -5.54
CA PHE A 432 -21.46 29.27 -5.53
C PHE A 432 -20.72 28.89 -4.25
N ALA A 433 -21.48 28.67 -3.18
CA ALA A 433 -20.98 28.05 -1.96
C ALA A 433 -20.46 26.66 -2.34
N SER A 434 -19.16 26.58 -2.65
CA SER A 434 -18.44 25.32 -2.77
C SER A 434 -18.69 24.55 -1.49
N GLN A 435 -19.35 23.39 -1.59
CA GLN A 435 -19.44 22.48 -0.45
C GLN A 435 -18.03 22.24 0.10
N PRO A 436 -17.86 22.18 1.44
CA PRO A 436 -16.57 21.83 2.01
C PRO A 436 -16.15 20.47 1.42
N GLU A 437 -15.14 20.50 0.56
CA GLU A 437 -14.55 19.31 -0.02
C GLU A 437 -13.78 18.59 1.08
N ASP A 438 -14.17 17.35 1.36
CA ASP A 438 -13.57 16.54 2.42
C ASP A 438 -12.42 15.72 1.84
N CYS A 439 -11.22 15.91 2.39
CA CYS A 439 -10.03 15.18 1.97
C CYS A 439 -9.60 14.23 3.08
N PRO A 440 -9.09 13.03 2.74
CA PRO A 440 -8.65 12.04 3.73
C PRO A 440 -7.42 12.52 4.52
N PRO A 441 -7.10 11.86 5.65
CA PRO A 441 -5.82 12.05 6.31
C PRO A 441 -4.68 11.65 5.38
N LEU A 442 -3.54 12.34 5.49
CA LEU A 442 -2.34 12.00 4.72
C LEU A 442 -1.61 10.77 5.29
N GLY A 443 -1.95 10.39 6.52
CA GLY A 443 -1.50 9.16 7.17
C GLY A 443 -0.25 9.35 8.00
N LEU A 444 -0.25 10.35 8.87
CA LEU A 444 0.73 10.43 9.95
C LEU A 444 0.47 9.32 10.97
N GLU A 445 -0.78 9.03 11.32
CA GLU A 445 -1.16 7.94 12.24
C GLU A 445 -0.94 6.55 11.62
N SER A 446 -1.47 6.32 10.42
CA SER A 446 -1.34 5.05 9.68
C SER A 446 0.08 4.75 9.19
N LEU A 447 1.02 5.67 9.39
CA LEU A 447 2.42 5.60 8.94
C LEU A 447 2.63 5.65 7.41
N ASN A 448 1.61 6.03 6.64
CA ASN A 448 1.75 6.32 5.21
C ASN A 448 2.68 7.51 4.91
N ILE A 449 2.86 8.42 5.87
CA ILE A 449 3.92 9.43 5.87
C ILE A 449 5.18 8.86 6.51
N ASP A 450 6.29 8.82 5.76
CA ASP A 450 7.60 8.37 6.26
C ASP A 450 8.19 9.36 7.28
N ASP A 451 9.04 8.87 8.21
CA ASP A 451 9.72 9.73 9.19
C ASP A 451 10.59 10.82 8.53
N PHE A 452 11.15 10.55 7.34
CA PHE A 452 11.93 11.51 6.57
C PHE A 452 11.12 12.68 5.99
N GLN A 453 9.79 12.58 5.97
CA GLN A 453 8.89 13.65 5.54
C GLN A 453 8.51 14.60 6.70
N LEU A 454 8.96 14.31 7.92
CA LEU A 454 8.62 15.06 9.13
C LEU A 454 9.83 15.87 9.61
N HIS A 455 9.66 17.18 9.74
CA HIS A 455 10.68 18.10 10.22
C HIS A 455 10.13 19.00 11.32
N ALA A 456 11.03 19.56 12.13
CA ALA A 456 10.66 20.52 13.17
C ALA A 456 11.76 21.57 13.35
N SER A 457 11.38 22.74 13.89
CA SER A 457 12.30 23.83 14.21
C SER A 457 13.37 23.42 15.22
N SER A 458 12.96 22.62 16.20
CA SER A 458 13.81 22.07 17.25
C SER A 458 13.12 20.84 17.84
N MET A 459 13.85 20.08 18.65
CA MET A 459 13.32 18.99 19.45
C MET A 459 13.97 19.02 20.83
N ARG A 460 13.22 18.67 21.88
CA ARG A 460 13.75 18.62 23.25
C ARG A 460 14.81 17.54 23.42
N HIS A 461 14.54 16.35 22.90
CA HIS A 461 15.48 15.23 22.74
C HIS A 461 14.95 14.30 21.65
N TYR A 462 15.72 13.30 21.25
CA TYR A 462 15.36 12.41 20.14
C TYR A 462 14.00 11.73 20.33
N GLY A 463 13.71 11.21 21.54
CA GLY A 463 12.42 10.60 21.86
C GLY A 463 11.20 11.52 21.81
N LEU A 464 11.38 12.84 21.63
CA LEU A 464 10.32 13.81 21.37
C LEU A 464 10.54 14.56 20.04
N GLY A 465 11.17 13.88 19.07
CA GLY A 465 11.45 14.41 17.75
C GLY A 465 10.23 14.46 16.81
N PRO A 466 10.40 15.02 15.61
CA PRO A 466 9.30 15.16 14.64
C PRO A 466 8.69 13.82 14.22
N HIS A 467 9.48 12.74 14.18
CA HIS A 467 9.02 11.38 13.90
C HIS A 467 8.00 10.84 14.94
N ARG A 468 7.86 11.52 16.09
CA ARG A 468 6.88 11.26 17.14
C ARG A 468 5.68 12.22 17.09
N GLY A 469 5.66 13.22 16.22
CA GLY A 469 4.56 14.20 16.12
C GLY A 469 3.30 13.68 15.42
N ARG A 470 3.05 12.37 15.46
CA ARG A 470 1.95 11.69 14.76
C ARG A 470 0.73 11.60 15.65
N LEU A 471 -0.47 11.77 15.07
CA LEU A 471 -1.73 11.62 15.80
C LEU A 471 -1.76 10.26 16.50
N ASN A 472 -2.32 10.25 17.70
CA ASN A 472 -2.46 9.07 18.54
C ASN A 472 -1.16 8.33 18.86
N ILE A 473 0.05 8.82 18.59
CA ILE A 473 1.25 8.10 19.04
C ILE A 473 1.25 7.95 20.59
N GLN A 474 1.62 6.78 21.09
CA GLN A 474 1.70 6.52 22.53
C GLN A 474 3.11 6.75 23.08
N GLY A 475 3.18 7.23 24.32
CA GLY A 475 4.43 7.34 25.08
C GLY A 475 4.85 6.00 25.71
N GLY A 476 6.15 5.80 25.90
CA GLY A 476 6.67 4.73 26.76
C GLY A 476 6.34 4.95 28.25
N LEU A 477 6.60 3.93 29.07
CA LEU A 477 6.35 3.96 30.52
C LEU A 477 7.33 4.86 31.29
N LEU A 478 8.56 5.00 30.78
CA LEU A 478 9.63 5.77 31.40
C LEU A 478 9.69 7.16 30.76
N GLU A 479 9.86 8.21 31.56
CA GLU A 479 10.25 9.52 31.00
C GLU A 479 11.67 9.45 30.43
N ASP A 480 11.93 10.26 29.40
CA ASP A 480 13.21 10.39 28.70
C ASP A 480 13.72 9.15 27.95
N ASP A 481 12.86 8.17 27.68
CA ASP A 481 13.15 7.09 26.74
C ASP A 481 13.11 7.56 25.27
N LEU A 482 13.37 6.64 24.34
CA LEU A 482 13.32 6.92 22.90
C LEU A 482 11.89 7.01 22.34
N TYR A 483 10.86 6.85 23.17
CA TYR A 483 9.46 6.66 22.78
C TYR A 483 8.54 7.69 23.43
N GLY A 484 8.94 8.96 23.49
CA GLY A 484 8.07 10.03 23.95
C GLY A 484 6.78 10.13 23.10
N GLY A 485 5.64 10.37 23.75
CA GLY A 485 4.32 10.31 23.11
C GLY A 485 3.92 11.59 22.36
N GLY A 486 4.83 12.18 21.58
CA GLY A 486 4.57 13.38 20.79
C GLY A 486 5.85 14.08 20.35
N TRP A 487 5.74 15.07 19.45
CA TRP A 487 6.82 16.02 19.22
C TRP A 487 6.79 17.10 20.30
N CYS A 488 7.94 17.45 20.85
CA CYS A 488 8.10 18.60 21.73
C CYS A 488 9.25 19.49 21.27
N ALA A 489 9.00 20.79 21.14
CA ALA A 489 10.03 21.75 20.80
C ALA A 489 11.10 21.85 21.89
N GLY A 490 12.33 22.16 21.50
CA GLY A 490 13.44 22.37 22.45
C GLY A 490 13.35 23.69 23.20
N HIS A 491 12.60 24.66 22.69
CA HIS A 491 12.40 25.97 23.31
C HIS A 491 10.92 26.30 23.43
N THR A 492 10.56 27.00 24.50
CA THR A 492 9.18 27.38 24.81
C THR A 492 8.92 28.80 24.35
N ASP A 493 8.85 28.99 23.03
CA ASP A 493 8.64 30.27 22.37
C ASP A 493 7.69 30.11 21.15
N PRO A 494 7.12 31.20 20.61
CA PRO A 494 6.16 31.12 19.51
C PRO A 494 6.82 31.06 18.11
N LEU A 495 8.13 30.83 18.01
CA LEU A 495 8.88 30.68 16.75
C LEU A 495 8.97 29.21 16.31
N GLN A 496 8.57 28.28 17.16
CA GLN A 496 8.68 26.84 16.91
C GLN A 496 7.69 26.37 15.84
N TRP A 497 8.03 25.32 15.09
CA TRP A 497 7.16 24.78 14.05
C TRP A 497 7.37 23.29 13.85
N PHE A 498 6.30 22.62 13.42
CA PHE A 498 6.28 21.24 12.94
C PHE A 498 5.90 21.24 11.46
N GLU A 499 6.66 20.56 10.61
CA GLU A 499 6.54 20.56 9.15
C GLU A 499 6.30 19.16 8.61
N VAL A 500 5.42 19.07 7.62
CA VAL A 500 5.17 17.86 6.84
C VAL A 500 5.43 18.14 5.36
N ASP A 501 6.30 17.35 4.74
CA ASP A 501 6.49 17.31 3.28
C ASP A 501 5.53 16.29 2.66
N ALA A 502 4.51 16.75 1.93
CA ALA A 502 3.58 15.86 1.23
C ALA A 502 4.18 15.20 -0.03
N ARG A 503 5.46 15.45 -0.35
CA ARG A 503 6.26 15.03 -1.52
C ARG A 503 5.76 15.55 -2.87
N ARG A 504 4.49 15.88 -2.99
CA ARG A 504 3.84 16.46 -4.17
C ARG A 504 2.90 17.59 -3.78
N LEU A 505 2.49 18.39 -4.77
CA LEU A 505 1.43 19.37 -4.57
C LEU A 505 0.19 18.66 -4.03
N THR A 506 -0.31 19.15 -2.91
CA THR A 506 -1.39 18.56 -2.14
C THR A 506 -2.35 19.68 -1.77
N LYS A 507 -3.64 19.43 -1.95
CA LYS A 507 -4.71 20.32 -1.54
C LYS A 507 -5.03 20.05 -0.07
N PHE A 508 -4.47 20.85 0.82
CA PHE A 508 -4.69 20.75 2.26
C PHE A 508 -6.03 21.37 2.66
N THR A 509 -6.79 20.70 3.52
CA THR A 509 -8.15 21.09 3.91
C THR A 509 -8.33 21.28 5.42
N ALA A 510 -7.58 20.55 6.25
CA ALA A 510 -7.69 20.64 7.71
C ALA A 510 -6.44 20.11 8.42
N VAL A 511 -6.35 20.39 9.72
CA VAL A 511 -5.33 19.84 10.64
C VAL A 511 -6.03 19.31 11.88
N VAL A 512 -5.61 18.13 12.32
CA VAL A 512 -5.98 17.56 13.61
C VAL A 512 -4.80 17.73 14.56
N THR A 513 -5.05 18.24 15.76
CA THR A 513 -4.03 18.34 16.81
C THR A 513 -4.45 17.60 18.08
N GLN A 514 -3.48 17.05 18.79
CA GLN A 514 -3.64 16.36 20.06
C GLN A 514 -2.41 16.65 20.95
N GLY A 515 -2.55 16.64 22.27
CA GLY A 515 -1.42 16.89 23.20
C GLY A 515 -0.50 15.68 23.34
N ARG A 516 0.59 15.80 24.10
CA ARG A 516 1.55 14.70 24.33
C ARG A 516 0.92 13.57 25.16
N SER A 517 1.07 12.33 24.71
CA SER A 517 0.82 11.14 25.53
C SER A 517 1.98 10.94 26.52
N SER A 518 1.71 11.16 27.80
CA SER A 518 2.63 10.88 28.90
C SER A 518 1.83 10.64 30.17
N LEU A 519 2.25 9.68 30.99
CA LEU A 519 1.67 9.44 32.32
C LEU A 519 2.08 10.54 33.32
N TRP A 520 3.21 11.19 33.08
CA TRP A 520 3.89 12.06 34.05
C TRP A 520 3.79 13.55 33.69
N SER A 521 3.69 13.85 32.40
CA SER A 521 3.68 15.21 31.87
C SER A 521 2.34 15.57 31.21
N SER A 522 1.97 16.84 31.29
CA SER A 522 0.72 17.40 30.75
C SER A 522 1.04 18.55 29.80
N ASP A 523 1.39 18.20 28.56
CA ASP A 523 1.84 19.16 27.53
C ASP A 523 0.89 19.17 26.33
N TRP A 524 0.35 20.34 25.98
CA TRP A 524 -0.44 20.51 24.75
C TRP A 524 -0.42 21.95 24.24
N VAL A 525 -0.54 22.09 22.91
CA VAL A 525 -0.69 23.38 22.22
C VAL A 525 -2.16 23.81 22.23
N SER A 526 -2.42 25.03 22.68
CA SER A 526 -3.78 25.60 22.82
C SER A 526 -4.17 26.53 21.69
N SER A 527 -3.21 27.08 20.94
CA SER A 527 -3.48 27.75 19.67
C SER A 527 -2.28 27.69 18.73
N TYR A 528 -2.54 27.73 17.42
CA TYR A 528 -1.51 27.68 16.39
C TYR A 528 -1.95 28.43 15.13
N LYS A 529 -0.98 28.74 14.26
CA LYS A 529 -1.23 29.19 12.89
C LYS A 529 -0.65 28.19 11.90
N VAL A 530 -1.18 28.19 10.68
CA VAL A 530 -0.76 27.27 9.60
C VAL A 530 -0.08 28.06 8.50
N LEU A 531 1.07 27.56 8.03
CA LEU A 531 1.85 28.12 6.95
C LEU A 531 2.04 27.08 5.84
N PHE A 532 2.16 27.55 4.61
CA PHE A 532 2.32 26.71 3.43
C PHE A 532 3.53 27.14 2.60
N SER A 533 4.16 26.19 1.92
CA SER A 533 5.27 26.45 1.01
C SER A 533 5.30 25.43 -0.13
N ASN A 534 5.87 25.83 -1.27
CA ASN A 534 6.15 24.93 -2.38
C ASN A 534 7.63 24.54 -2.47
N ASP A 535 8.51 25.25 -1.77
CA ASP A 535 9.97 25.15 -1.87
C ASP A 535 10.67 25.00 -0.52
N SER A 536 9.92 24.89 0.59
CA SER A 536 10.35 24.90 2.00
C SER A 536 11.13 26.14 2.48
N HIS A 537 11.34 27.13 1.61
CA HIS A 537 12.04 28.38 1.91
C HIS A 537 11.09 29.56 2.06
N SER A 538 10.15 29.70 1.13
CA SER A 538 9.18 30.80 1.08
C SER A 538 7.85 30.35 1.67
N TRP A 539 7.42 30.98 2.77
CA TRP A 539 6.24 30.56 3.53
C TRP A 539 5.12 31.59 3.48
N VAL A 540 3.90 31.12 3.21
CA VAL A 540 2.67 31.92 3.22
C VAL A 540 1.79 31.46 4.36
N THR A 541 1.51 32.34 5.32
CA THR A 541 0.58 32.07 6.42
C THR A 541 -0.87 32.12 5.93
N LEU A 542 -1.71 31.21 6.42
CA LEU A 542 -3.15 31.29 6.22
C LEU A 542 -3.72 32.53 6.92
N LYS A 543 -4.53 33.32 6.21
CA LYS A 543 -5.07 34.60 6.72
C LYS A 543 -6.58 34.62 6.68
N ASN A 544 -7.17 35.31 7.66
CA ASN A 544 -8.57 35.73 7.62
C ASN A 544 -8.61 37.23 7.34
N GLY A 545 -8.88 37.58 6.08
CA GLY A 545 -8.70 38.94 5.60
C GLY A 545 -7.23 39.36 5.64
N SER A 546 -6.92 40.42 6.40
CA SER A 546 -5.56 40.96 6.53
C SER A 546 -4.73 40.33 7.65
N ARG A 547 -5.37 39.63 8.60
CA ARG A 547 -4.70 39.09 9.80
C ARG A 547 -4.39 37.60 9.63
N ASP A 548 -3.27 37.17 10.20
CA ASP A 548 -2.94 35.75 10.35
C ASP A 548 -4.09 35.04 11.07
N LEU A 549 -4.58 33.93 10.49
CA LEU A 549 -5.62 33.12 11.09
C LEU A 549 -5.00 32.26 12.19
N ILE A 550 -5.52 32.40 13.41
CA ILE A 550 -5.12 31.62 14.58
C ILE A 550 -6.23 30.62 14.89
N PHE A 551 -5.89 29.34 14.91
CA PHE A 551 -6.79 28.27 15.28
C PHE A 551 -6.70 27.99 16.78
N SER A 552 -7.84 27.74 17.41
CA SER A 552 -7.89 27.18 18.77
C SER A 552 -7.60 25.68 18.69
N GLY A 553 -6.55 25.24 19.37
CA GLY A 553 -6.13 23.84 19.46
C GLY A 553 -6.74 23.15 20.68
N ASN A 554 -5.91 22.37 21.36
CA ASN A 554 -6.36 21.49 22.43
C ASN A 554 -6.55 22.22 23.76
N ARG A 555 -7.42 21.66 24.60
CA ARG A 555 -7.65 22.11 25.99
C ARG A 555 -7.15 21.08 27.02
N GLU A 556 -6.78 19.90 26.55
CA GLU A 556 -6.22 18.78 27.31
C GLU A 556 -5.32 17.95 26.36
N LYS A 557 -4.85 16.77 26.78
CA LYS A 557 -3.80 16.03 26.06
C LYS A 557 -4.27 14.86 25.19
N GLU A 558 -5.44 14.29 25.44
CA GLU A 558 -5.92 13.04 24.84
C GLU A 558 -6.96 13.23 23.73
N ILE A 559 -7.76 14.30 23.73
CA ILE A 559 -8.86 14.49 22.77
C ILE A 559 -8.31 15.19 21.51
N PRO A 560 -8.42 14.55 20.34
CA PRO A 560 -8.07 15.20 19.07
C PRO A 560 -8.99 16.38 18.75
N VAL A 561 -8.43 17.44 18.16
CA VAL A 561 -9.17 18.64 17.73
C VAL A 561 -8.93 18.87 16.25
N LEU A 562 -9.98 18.70 15.44
CA LEU A 562 -9.99 18.98 14.01
C LEU A 562 -10.32 20.46 13.75
N ASN A 563 -9.45 21.15 13.02
CA ASN A 563 -9.69 22.50 12.50
C ASN A 563 -9.68 22.51 10.97
N THR A 564 -10.84 22.75 10.37
CA THR A 564 -11.00 22.89 8.91
C THR A 564 -10.62 24.29 8.45
N PHE A 565 -9.95 24.38 7.32
CA PHE A 565 -9.56 25.64 6.72
C PHE A 565 -10.77 26.31 6.03
N PRO A 566 -10.90 27.65 6.08
CA PRO A 566 -11.98 28.35 5.38
C PRO A 566 -11.98 28.14 3.86
N ARG A 567 -10.79 27.90 3.30
CA ARG A 567 -10.56 27.53 1.91
C ARG A 567 -9.39 26.55 1.87
N ALA A 568 -9.52 25.52 1.04
CA ALA A 568 -8.43 24.59 0.81
C ALA A 568 -7.22 25.29 0.17
N VAL A 569 -6.01 24.90 0.54
CA VAL A 569 -4.76 25.50 0.06
C VAL A 569 -3.92 24.46 -0.63
N VAL A 570 -3.48 24.75 -1.85
CA VAL A 570 -2.58 23.85 -2.60
C VAL A 570 -1.13 24.23 -2.33
N ALA A 571 -0.38 23.30 -1.74
CA ALA A 571 1.04 23.45 -1.51
C ALA A 571 1.74 22.09 -1.42
N ARG A 572 3.08 22.04 -1.38
CA ARG A 572 3.81 20.80 -1.10
C ARG A 572 4.08 20.60 0.38
N TYR A 573 4.43 21.68 1.08
CA TYR A 573 4.80 21.67 2.49
C TYR A 573 3.76 22.40 3.31
N ILE A 574 3.50 21.89 4.51
CA ILE A 574 2.65 22.51 5.52
C ILE A 574 3.43 22.63 6.83
N ARG A 575 3.32 23.78 7.49
CA ARG A 575 3.89 24.05 8.82
C ARG A 575 2.79 24.43 9.80
N ILE A 576 2.84 23.80 10.97
CA ILE A 576 2.00 24.12 12.11
C ILE A 576 2.89 24.87 13.10
N ASN A 577 2.56 26.13 13.36
CA ASN A 577 3.33 27.02 14.23
C ASN A 577 2.53 27.30 15.52
N PRO A 578 2.88 26.66 16.65
CA PRO A 578 2.29 26.94 17.95
C PRO A 578 2.41 28.42 18.36
N ARG A 579 1.33 28.96 18.93
CA ARG A 579 1.24 30.36 19.39
C ARG A 579 1.00 30.46 20.88
N SER A 580 0.26 29.52 21.44
CA SER A 580 0.07 29.36 22.88
C SER A 580 -0.03 27.88 23.23
N TRP A 581 0.25 27.54 24.47
CA TRP A 581 0.24 26.18 25.01
C TRP A 581 -0.26 26.21 26.45
N HIS A 582 -0.39 25.04 27.06
CA HIS A 582 -0.74 24.92 28.48
C HIS A 582 0.29 25.65 29.35
N SER A 583 -0.16 26.50 30.28
CA SER A 583 0.72 27.35 31.10
C SER A 583 1.69 26.57 31.98
N GLY A 584 1.34 25.33 32.37
CA GLY A 584 2.20 24.44 33.15
C GLY A 584 3.01 23.44 32.31
N GLY A 585 2.92 23.49 30.99
CA GLY A 585 3.54 22.52 30.08
C GLY A 585 4.43 23.15 29.02
N GLY A 586 5.00 22.30 28.16
CA GLY A 586 5.82 22.68 27.01
C GLY A 586 5.04 22.78 25.70
N VAL A 587 5.75 23.18 24.64
CA VAL A 587 5.24 23.16 23.27
C VAL A 587 5.33 21.73 22.75
N CYS A 588 4.26 20.95 22.97
CA CYS A 588 4.17 19.57 22.50
C CYS A 588 2.86 19.29 21.77
N MET A 589 2.92 18.46 20.74
CA MET A 589 1.75 18.08 19.95
C MET A 589 1.96 16.78 19.16
N ARG A 590 0.83 16.16 18.86
CA ARG A 590 0.58 15.07 17.92
C ARG A 590 -0.32 15.61 16.82
N VAL A 591 -0.11 15.22 15.56
CA VAL A 591 -0.75 15.87 14.40
C VAL A 591 -1.20 14.84 13.37
N GLU A 592 -2.34 15.11 12.73
CA GLU A 592 -2.72 14.54 11.44
C GLU A 592 -3.09 15.68 10.48
N ILE A 593 -2.84 15.49 9.19
CA ILE A 593 -3.07 16.48 8.14
C ILE A 593 -4.09 15.94 7.16
N MET A 594 -5.17 16.68 6.92
CA MET A 594 -6.17 16.32 5.91
C MET A 594 -5.78 16.95 4.58
N GLY A 595 -5.67 16.14 3.53
CA GLY A 595 -5.28 16.65 2.22
C GLY A 595 -5.47 15.66 1.08
N CYS A 596 -5.87 16.19 -0.07
CA CYS A 596 -5.97 15.44 -1.30
C CYS A 596 -4.71 15.70 -2.12
N PRO A 597 -3.83 14.71 -2.31
CA PRO A 597 -2.69 14.92 -3.18
C PRO A 597 -3.18 15.26 -4.58
N MET A 598 -2.69 16.37 -5.15
CA MET A 598 -3.07 16.74 -6.50
C MET A 598 -2.60 15.63 -7.43
N PRO A 599 -3.34 15.36 -8.53
CA PRO A 599 -2.83 14.54 -9.60
C PRO A 599 -1.53 15.19 -10.08
N ASP A 600 -0.41 14.70 -9.55
CA ASP A 600 0.90 15.06 -10.03
C ASP A 600 0.96 14.36 -11.35
N PRO A 601 0.88 15.13 -12.44
CA PRO A 601 0.74 14.46 -13.67
C PRO A 601 2.08 13.67 -13.81
N ASN A 602 3.27 14.20 -13.45
CA ASN A 602 4.64 13.60 -13.52
C ASN A 602 4.88 12.19 -12.94
N ASN A 603 3.92 11.64 -12.19
CA ASN A 603 4.13 10.54 -11.27
C ASN A 603 3.32 9.29 -11.61
N TYR A 604 3.31 8.90 -12.89
CA TYR A 604 2.74 7.64 -13.39
C TYR A 604 3.12 6.40 -12.55
N TYR A 605 4.31 6.39 -11.94
CA TYR A 605 4.84 5.22 -11.23
C TYR A 605 4.17 4.91 -9.89
N ARG A 606 3.65 5.90 -9.14
CA ARG A 606 3.01 5.61 -7.84
C ARG A 606 1.60 5.03 -7.99
N ARG A 607 0.84 5.41 -9.05
CA ARG A 607 -0.45 4.77 -9.37
C ARG A 607 -0.33 3.28 -9.67
N ARG A 608 0.86 2.78 -10.04
CA ARG A 608 1.11 1.34 -10.25
C ARG A 608 1.42 0.58 -8.95
N ASN A 609 1.79 1.30 -7.89
CA ASN A 609 2.09 0.73 -6.57
C ASN A 609 0.95 0.96 -5.57
N GLU A 610 -0.04 1.80 -5.88
CA GLU A 610 -1.28 1.87 -5.12
C GLU A 610 -1.93 0.48 -5.16
N VAL A 611 -1.99 -0.17 -4.00
CA VAL A 611 -2.63 -1.46 -3.81
C VAL A 611 -4.11 -1.26 -4.13
N THR A 612 -4.51 -1.67 -5.32
CA THR A 612 -5.89 -1.61 -5.78
C THR A 612 -6.47 -3.01 -5.70
N THR A 613 -7.50 -3.16 -4.87
CA THR A 613 -8.26 -4.40 -4.80
C THR A 613 -9.11 -4.58 -6.07
N THR A 614 -9.20 -5.81 -6.54
CA THR A 614 -10.13 -6.20 -7.62
C THR A 614 -11.49 -6.63 -7.08
N ASP A 615 -11.60 -6.79 -5.75
CA ASP A 615 -12.79 -7.31 -5.10
C ASP A 615 -13.87 -6.23 -5.01
N ASN A 616 -15.09 -6.53 -5.47
CA ASN A 616 -16.21 -5.60 -5.45
C ASN A 616 -16.98 -5.71 -4.12
N LEU A 617 -16.40 -5.13 -3.06
CA LEU A 617 -16.92 -5.17 -1.69
C LEU A 617 -17.34 -3.76 -1.20
N ASP A 618 -18.16 -3.70 -0.16
CA ASP A 618 -18.62 -2.43 0.44
C ASP A 618 -17.56 -1.81 1.38
N PHE A 619 -16.56 -1.12 0.81
CA PHE A 619 -15.49 -0.46 1.57
C PHE A 619 -15.97 0.84 2.24
N LYS A 620 -16.60 0.69 3.42
CA LYS A 620 -16.99 1.80 4.29
C LYS A 620 -17.03 1.37 5.75
N HIS A 621 -17.05 2.36 6.64
CA HIS A 621 -17.34 2.12 8.05
C HIS A 621 -18.84 2.01 8.27
N HIS A 622 -19.29 0.90 8.88
CA HIS A 622 -20.71 0.62 9.03
C HIS A 622 -21.20 0.99 10.43
N SER A 623 -22.21 1.86 10.52
CA SER A 623 -22.98 2.01 11.76
C SER A 623 -23.55 0.68 12.23
N TYR A 624 -23.96 0.57 13.49
CA TYR A 624 -24.57 -0.68 13.98
C TYR A 624 -25.79 -1.10 13.16
N LYS A 625 -26.58 -0.15 12.66
CA LYS A 625 -27.73 -0.43 11.77
C LYS A 625 -27.28 -0.97 10.42
N GLU A 626 -26.27 -0.37 9.81
CA GLU A 626 -25.76 -0.76 8.48
C GLU A 626 -25.06 -2.12 8.52
N MET A 627 -24.30 -2.42 9.58
CA MET A 627 -23.71 -3.76 9.77
C MET A 627 -24.78 -4.84 9.79
N ARG A 628 -25.87 -4.64 10.55
CA ARG A 628 -26.98 -5.61 10.55
C ARG A 628 -27.61 -5.76 9.18
N GLN A 629 -27.75 -4.65 8.44
CA GLN A 629 -28.30 -4.66 7.10
C GLN A 629 -27.39 -5.42 6.15
N LEU A 630 -26.08 -5.21 6.20
CA LEU A 630 -25.08 -5.91 5.40
C LEU A 630 -25.10 -7.41 5.70
N MET A 631 -25.05 -7.82 6.97
CA MET A 631 -25.13 -9.22 7.36
C MET A 631 -26.40 -9.87 6.81
N LYS A 632 -27.54 -9.18 6.88
CA LYS A 632 -28.81 -9.66 6.33
C LYS A 632 -28.75 -9.81 4.81
N VAL A 633 -28.23 -8.82 4.08
CA VAL A 633 -28.10 -8.86 2.62
C VAL A 633 -27.20 -10.02 2.18
N VAL A 634 -26.05 -10.20 2.82
CA VAL A 634 -25.15 -11.32 2.48
C VAL A 634 -25.80 -12.66 2.80
N SER A 635 -26.54 -12.75 3.91
CA SER A 635 -27.26 -13.98 4.25
C SER A 635 -28.40 -14.29 3.26
N GLU A 636 -29.07 -13.26 2.72
CA GLU A 636 -30.06 -13.41 1.64
C GLU A 636 -29.42 -13.80 0.30
N MET A 637 -28.16 -13.43 0.04
CA MET A 637 -27.40 -13.86 -1.14
C MET A 637 -26.92 -15.31 -1.05
N CYS A 638 -26.52 -15.76 0.14
CA CYS A 638 -26.02 -17.10 0.40
C CYS A 638 -26.84 -17.82 1.49
N PRO A 639 -28.15 -18.03 1.30
CA PRO A 639 -29.06 -18.50 2.35
C PRO A 639 -28.80 -19.95 2.75
N ASN A 640 -28.27 -20.77 1.84
CA ASN A 640 -28.01 -22.18 2.09
C ASN A 640 -26.79 -22.41 2.99
N ILE A 641 -25.86 -21.45 3.01
CA ILE A 641 -24.59 -21.60 3.75
C ILE A 641 -24.43 -20.62 4.90
N THR A 642 -25.41 -19.75 5.17
CA THR A 642 -25.29 -18.73 6.22
C THR A 642 -26.47 -18.72 7.18
N ARG A 643 -26.20 -18.41 8.45
CA ARG A 643 -27.26 -18.15 9.43
C ARG A 643 -26.83 -17.11 10.47
N ILE A 644 -27.67 -16.08 10.62
CA ILE A 644 -27.47 -15.03 11.63
C ILE A 644 -28.14 -15.45 12.94
N TYR A 645 -27.42 -15.33 14.05
CA TYR A 645 -27.95 -15.57 15.39
C TYR A 645 -27.43 -14.54 16.40
N ASN A 646 -28.01 -14.54 17.60
CA ASN A 646 -27.67 -13.58 18.66
C ASN A 646 -27.05 -14.32 19.85
N ILE A 647 -25.92 -13.83 20.36
CA ILE A 647 -25.25 -14.42 21.53
C ILE A 647 -25.59 -13.71 22.85
N GLY A 648 -26.14 -12.50 22.81
CA GLY A 648 -26.42 -11.73 24.01
C GLY A 648 -26.90 -10.31 23.71
N LYS A 649 -26.70 -9.40 24.65
CA LYS A 649 -26.98 -7.98 24.45
C LYS A 649 -25.88 -7.13 25.10
N SER A 650 -25.61 -5.98 24.53
CA SER A 650 -24.77 -4.95 25.11
C SER A 650 -25.48 -4.27 26.28
N PHE A 651 -24.76 -3.41 27.00
CA PHE A 651 -25.31 -2.62 28.09
C PHE A 651 -26.54 -1.78 27.66
N GLN A 652 -26.52 -1.18 26.46
CA GLN A 652 -27.67 -0.46 25.89
C GLN A 652 -28.72 -1.37 25.24
N GLY A 653 -28.60 -2.68 25.40
CA GLY A 653 -29.57 -3.66 24.89
C GLY A 653 -29.43 -3.97 23.40
N GLN A 654 -28.38 -3.50 22.74
CA GLN A 654 -28.09 -3.85 21.35
C GLN A 654 -27.70 -5.33 21.28
N LYS A 655 -28.22 -6.07 20.31
CA LYS A 655 -27.93 -7.51 20.16
C LYS A 655 -26.51 -7.74 19.64
N LEU A 656 -25.81 -8.72 20.19
CA LEU A 656 -24.50 -9.16 19.70
C LEU A 656 -24.74 -10.22 18.61
N TYR A 657 -24.79 -9.77 17.36
CA TYR A 657 -25.05 -10.63 16.21
C TYR A 657 -23.79 -11.34 15.76
N ALA A 658 -23.86 -12.67 15.73
CA ALA A 658 -22.89 -13.50 15.05
C ALA A 658 -23.54 -14.08 13.77
N ILE A 659 -22.72 -14.41 12.78
CA ILE A 659 -23.13 -15.13 11.59
C ILE A 659 -22.27 -16.39 11.45
N GLU A 660 -22.91 -17.52 11.20
CA GLU A 660 -22.22 -18.76 10.85
C GLU A 660 -22.18 -18.96 9.34
N ILE A 661 -21.09 -19.53 8.83
CA ILE A 661 -20.89 -19.97 7.45
C ILE A 661 -20.48 -21.46 7.49
N SER A 662 -21.29 -22.33 6.89
CA SER A 662 -21.12 -23.80 6.83
C SER A 662 -22.06 -24.35 5.75
N ASP A 663 -21.86 -25.56 5.26
CA ASP A 663 -22.81 -26.22 4.35
C ASP A 663 -24.12 -26.65 5.04
N ASN A 664 -24.12 -26.91 6.36
CA ASN A 664 -25.34 -27.15 7.16
C ASN A 664 -25.46 -26.15 8.34
N PRO A 665 -25.73 -24.86 8.06
CA PRO A 665 -25.70 -23.82 9.07
C PRO A 665 -26.76 -24.05 10.15
N GLY A 666 -26.28 -24.25 11.38
CA GLY A 666 -27.11 -24.33 12.57
C GLY A 666 -27.14 -25.67 13.26
N GLU A 667 -26.56 -26.67 12.61
CA GLU A 667 -26.34 -28.01 13.12
C GLU A 667 -24.84 -28.18 13.38
N HIS A 668 -24.50 -28.99 14.37
CA HIS A 668 -23.11 -29.38 14.62
C HIS A 668 -22.89 -30.72 13.94
N GLU A 669 -21.94 -30.81 13.01
CA GLU A 669 -21.65 -32.04 12.29
C GLU A 669 -20.45 -32.76 12.88
N LEU A 670 -20.58 -34.09 13.01
CA LEU A 670 -19.61 -34.92 13.68
C LEU A 670 -18.24 -34.85 12.97
N GLY A 671 -17.23 -34.30 13.66
CA GLY A 671 -15.87 -34.16 13.14
C GLY A 671 -15.61 -32.92 12.29
N GLU A 672 -16.61 -32.06 12.08
CA GLU A 672 -16.45 -30.73 11.51
C GLU A 672 -16.02 -29.75 12.63
N PRO A 673 -14.82 -29.16 12.56
CA PRO A 673 -14.37 -28.24 13.59
C PRO A 673 -15.12 -26.90 13.56
N GLU A 674 -15.31 -26.35 14.74
CA GLU A 674 -15.91 -25.03 14.96
C GLU A 674 -14.80 -23.97 15.04
N PHE A 675 -14.79 -23.00 14.11
CA PHE A 675 -13.85 -21.88 14.07
C PHE A 675 -14.55 -20.56 14.45
N ARG A 676 -13.84 -19.60 15.06
CA ARG A 676 -14.37 -18.25 15.25
C ARG A 676 -13.42 -17.10 14.94
N TYR A 677 -13.97 -16.02 14.42
CA TYR A 677 -13.37 -14.69 14.52
C TYR A 677 -14.27 -13.75 15.32
N THR A 678 -13.65 -12.97 16.20
CA THR A 678 -14.32 -11.90 16.93
C THR A 678 -13.63 -10.56 16.67
N ALA A 679 -14.38 -9.46 16.72
CA ALA A 679 -13.80 -8.13 16.57
C ALA A 679 -14.57 -7.08 17.40
N GLY A 680 -13.90 -5.94 17.64
CA GLY A 680 -14.51 -4.81 18.33
C GLY A 680 -14.80 -5.09 19.81
N ALA A 681 -13.93 -5.85 20.50
CA ALA A 681 -13.96 -5.93 21.97
C ALA A 681 -13.65 -4.56 22.57
N HIS A 682 -12.65 -3.87 22.02
CA HIS A 682 -12.55 -2.42 22.09
C HIS A 682 -13.37 -1.80 20.96
N GLY A 683 -14.39 -1.02 21.29
CA GLY A 683 -15.32 -0.49 20.28
C GLY A 683 -14.67 0.51 19.31
N ASN A 684 -13.59 1.17 19.71
CA ASN A 684 -12.82 2.11 18.88
C ASN A 684 -11.72 1.47 18.02
N GLU A 685 -11.59 0.14 18.05
CA GLU A 685 -10.71 -0.62 17.16
C GLU A 685 -11.55 -1.18 16.01
N VAL A 686 -11.77 -0.32 15.01
CA VAL A 686 -12.83 -0.49 14.00
C VAL A 686 -12.37 -1.37 12.82
N LEU A 687 -11.08 -1.39 12.50
CA LEU A 687 -10.57 -2.14 11.35
C LEU A 687 -10.96 -3.62 11.40
N GLY A 688 -10.77 -4.28 12.55
CA GLY A 688 -11.12 -5.70 12.72
C GLY A 688 -12.60 -5.99 12.44
N ARG A 689 -13.51 -5.10 12.84
CA ARG A 689 -14.94 -5.21 12.57
C ARG A 689 -15.20 -5.19 11.06
N GLU A 690 -14.64 -4.21 10.37
CA GLU A 690 -14.85 -4.05 8.92
C GLU A 690 -14.21 -5.19 8.13
N LEU A 691 -13.03 -5.68 8.54
CA LEU A 691 -12.42 -6.88 7.96
C LEU A 691 -13.33 -8.11 8.04
N LEU A 692 -14.06 -8.32 9.15
CA LEU A 692 -15.00 -9.44 9.24
C LEU A 692 -16.24 -9.27 8.35
N LEU A 693 -16.71 -8.03 8.15
CA LEU A 693 -17.83 -7.76 7.21
C LEU A 693 -17.38 -7.90 5.75
N LEU A 694 -16.15 -7.52 5.42
CA LEU A 694 -15.55 -7.73 4.11
C LEU A 694 -15.30 -9.22 3.85
N LEU A 695 -14.78 -9.95 4.84
CA LEU A 695 -14.59 -11.40 4.76
C LEU A 695 -15.92 -12.12 4.51
N LEU A 696 -16.98 -11.75 5.21
CA LEU A 696 -18.33 -12.31 5.01
C LEU A 696 -18.81 -12.12 3.56
N GLN A 697 -18.69 -10.90 3.02
CA GLN A 697 -19.06 -10.61 1.63
C GLN A 697 -18.22 -11.42 0.65
N PHE A 698 -16.89 -11.42 0.84
CA PHE A 698 -15.93 -12.12 0.00
C PHE A 698 -16.20 -13.62 -0.05
N MET A 699 -16.40 -14.27 1.10
CA MET A 699 -16.68 -15.70 1.16
C MET A 699 -17.98 -16.07 0.44
N CYS A 700 -19.05 -15.27 0.58
CA CYS A 700 -20.29 -15.51 -0.16
C CYS A 700 -20.09 -15.32 -1.67
N GLN A 701 -19.44 -14.24 -2.12
CA GLN A 701 -19.19 -13.99 -3.54
C GLN A 701 -18.32 -15.10 -4.17
N GLU A 702 -17.25 -15.52 -3.51
CA GLU A 702 -16.35 -16.56 -3.99
C GLU A 702 -16.97 -17.97 -3.95
N TYR A 703 -17.83 -18.23 -2.96
CA TYR A 703 -18.61 -19.48 -2.93
C TYR A 703 -19.53 -19.58 -4.16
N LEU A 704 -20.23 -18.48 -4.48
CA LEU A 704 -21.09 -18.36 -5.66
C LEU A 704 -20.31 -18.42 -6.98
N SER A 705 -19.09 -17.87 -7.02
CA SER A 705 -18.22 -17.93 -8.21
C SER A 705 -17.64 -19.32 -8.49
N GLY A 706 -17.71 -20.23 -7.51
CA GLY A 706 -17.21 -21.60 -7.65
C GLY A 706 -15.76 -21.77 -7.21
N ASN A 707 -15.23 -20.86 -6.39
CA ASN A 707 -13.87 -20.96 -5.86
C ASN A 707 -13.72 -22.22 -4.99
N THR A 708 -12.86 -23.14 -5.42
CA THR A 708 -12.66 -24.44 -4.76
C THR A 708 -12.12 -24.33 -3.35
N ARG A 709 -11.26 -23.32 -3.08
CA ARG A 709 -10.69 -23.08 -1.76
C ARG A 709 -11.77 -22.68 -0.76
N ILE A 710 -12.62 -21.73 -1.15
CA ILE A 710 -13.69 -21.23 -0.28
C ILE A 710 -14.78 -22.28 -0.09
N ARG A 711 -15.15 -23.02 -1.14
CA ARG A 711 -16.11 -24.14 -1.02
C ARG A 711 -15.62 -25.21 -0.05
N HIS A 712 -14.36 -25.64 -0.18
CA HIS A 712 -13.78 -26.61 0.73
C HIS A 712 -13.78 -26.11 2.18
N LEU A 713 -13.48 -24.83 2.40
CA LEU A 713 -13.50 -24.25 3.75
C LEU A 713 -14.92 -24.24 4.35
N VAL A 714 -15.94 -23.95 3.55
CA VAL A 714 -17.36 -23.95 3.97
C VAL A 714 -17.92 -25.36 4.18
N GLU A 715 -17.48 -26.34 3.40
CA GLU A 715 -17.92 -27.76 3.49
C GLU A 715 -17.26 -28.52 4.64
N GLU A 716 -16.07 -28.10 5.08
CA GLU A 716 -15.32 -28.81 6.13
C GLU A 716 -15.24 -28.03 7.44
N THR A 717 -15.75 -26.80 7.52
CA THR A 717 -15.59 -25.95 8.69
C THR A 717 -16.84 -25.13 8.98
N ARG A 718 -17.23 -25.12 10.25
CA ARG A 718 -18.28 -24.24 10.72
C ARG A 718 -17.68 -22.97 11.28
N ILE A 719 -17.81 -21.90 10.49
CA ILE A 719 -17.10 -20.64 10.69
C ILE A 719 -18.05 -19.65 11.35
N HIS A 720 -17.69 -19.15 12.52
CA HIS A 720 -18.49 -18.16 13.24
C HIS A 720 -17.82 -16.77 13.27
N LEU A 721 -18.48 -15.76 12.73
CA LEU A 721 -17.99 -14.38 12.71
C LEU A 721 -18.83 -13.50 13.65
N LEU A 722 -18.18 -12.86 14.62
CA LEU A 722 -18.76 -11.86 15.52
C LEU A 722 -18.08 -10.49 15.29
N PRO A 723 -18.60 -9.66 14.38
CA PRO A 723 -17.97 -8.39 13.98
C PRO A 723 -18.01 -7.29 15.05
N SER A 724 -18.81 -7.44 16.11
CA SER A 724 -19.00 -6.38 17.11
C SER A 724 -19.33 -6.94 18.48
N VAL A 725 -18.30 -7.08 19.31
CA VAL A 725 -18.45 -7.44 20.71
C VAL A 725 -18.99 -6.25 21.53
N ASN A 726 -18.45 -5.05 21.30
CA ASN A 726 -18.83 -3.81 21.98
C ASN A 726 -19.50 -2.81 21.01
N PRO A 727 -20.75 -3.04 20.59
CA PRO A 727 -21.45 -2.14 19.67
C PRO A 727 -21.73 -0.75 20.29
N ASP A 728 -21.81 -0.65 21.61
CA ASP A 728 -22.06 0.62 22.32
C ASP A 728 -20.83 1.54 22.29
N GLY A 729 -19.65 0.97 22.55
CA GLY A 729 -18.38 1.68 22.40
C GLY A 729 -18.12 2.07 20.95
N HIS A 730 -18.37 1.16 20.00
CA HIS A 730 -18.24 1.45 18.58
C HIS A 730 -19.14 2.61 18.14
N GLN A 731 -20.39 2.67 18.61
CA GLN A 731 -21.30 3.75 18.26
C GLN A 731 -20.76 5.12 18.70
N GLN A 732 -20.12 5.22 19.87
CA GLN A 732 -19.47 6.46 20.33
C GLN A 732 -18.29 6.87 19.44
N ALA A 733 -17.44 5.90 19.07
CA ALA A 733 -16.33 6.16 18.16
C ALA A 733 -16.82 6.57 16.76
N TYR A 734 -17.84 5.88 16.25
CA TYR A 734 -18.46 6.13 14.94
C TYR A 734 -19.05 7.54 14.85
N GLU A 735 -19.71 8.02 15.91
CA GLU A 735 -20.27 9.38 15.96
C GLU A 735 -19.20 10.48 15.97
N ALA A 736 -18.01 10.19 16.51
CA ALA A 736 -16.87 11.11 16.48
C ALA A 736 -16.15 11.13 15.12
N GLY A 737 -16.08 9.97 14.45
CA GLY A 737 -15.34 9.75 13.22
C GLY A 737 -13.89 9.28 13.46
N SER A 738 -13.27 8.73 12.42
CA SER A 738 -11.91 8.14 12.44
C SER A 738 -10.86 9.10 13.00
N GLU A 739 -10.95 10.39 12.66
CA GLU A 739 -9.92 11.37 13.01
C GLU A 739 -10.04 11.92 14.43
N ARG A 740 -11.14 11.60 15.15
CA ARG A 740 -11.49 12.27 16.42
C ARG A 740 -11.77 11.33 17.59
N SER A 741 -11.92 10.03 17.36
CA SER A 741 -12.17 9.06 18.42
C SER A 741 -11.03 9.00 19.44
N GLY A 742 -9.78 9.12 19.00
CA GLY A 742 -8.62 8.98 19.87
C GLY A 742 -8.56 7.62 20.56
N TRP A 743 -7.79 7.51 21.65
CA TRP A 743 -7.50 6.23 22.30
C TRP A 743 -8.60 5.67 23.19
N SER A 744 -9.42 6.54 23.76
CA SER A 744 -10.29 6.21 24.90
C SER A 744 -11.77 6.22 24.54
N LEU A 745 -12.20 7.10 23.63
CA LEU A 745 -13.62 7.22 23.28
C LEU A 745 -14.09 5.95 22.58
N GLY A 746 -15.02 5.23 23.21
CA GLY A 746 -15.55 3.99 22.67
C GLY A 746 -14.70 2.74 22.92
N ARG A 747 -13.57 2.85 23.63
CA ARG A 747 -12.72 1.70 23.96
C ARG A 747 -13.42 0.70 24.88
N TRP A 748 -13.83 1.18 26.05
CA TRP A 748 -14.44 0.35 27.08
C TRP A 748 -15.92 0.08 26.81
N SER A 749 -16.49 -0.91 27.50
CA SER A 749 -17.93 -1.02 27.61
C SER A 749 -18.52 0.25 28.21
N LEU A 750 -19.84 0.45 28.07
CA LEU A 750 -20.45 1.69 28.54
C LEU A 750 -20.38 1.87 30.06
N ASP A 751 -20.29 0.78 30.82
CA ASP A 751 -20.05 0.75 32.26
C ASP A 751 -18.56 0.85 32.66
N GLY A 752 -17.67 1.09 31.70
CA GLY A 752 -16.25 1.41 31.93
C GLY A 752 -15.33 0.20 32.12
N LEU A 753 -15.75 -0.99 31.66
CA LEU A 753 -14.96 -2.21 31.75
C LEU A 753 -14.26 -2.51 30.42
N ASP A 754 -13.04 -3.06 30.50
CA ASP A 754 -12.32 -3.55 29.33
C ASP A 754 -12.77 -5.00 29.06
N ILE A 755 -13.62 -5.20 28.05
CA ILE A 755 -14.19 -6.51 27.74
C ILE A 755 -13.11 -7.57 27.45
N HIS A 756 -11.99 -7.19 26.81
CA HIS A 756 -10.92 -8.14 26.48
C HIS A 756 -10.20 -8.63 27.75
N HIS A 757 -10.16 -7.81 28.80
CA HIS A 757 -9.49 -8.09 30.09
C HIS A 757 -10.45 -8.36 31.26
N ASN A 758 -11.74 -8.59 30.97
CA ASN A 758 -12.77 -8.77 32.00
C ASN A 758 -13.16 -10.24 32.25
N PHE A 759 -12.43 -11.20 31.65
CA PHE A 759 -12.61 -12.64 31.89
C PHE A 759 -12.04 -13.06 33.26
N PRO A 760 -12.45 -14.20 33.84
CA PRO A 760 -11.87 -14.63 35.11
C PRO A 760 -10.38 -14.98 34.96
N ASP A 761 -9.55 -14.56 35.91
CA ASP A 761 -8.11 -14.90 35.96
C ASP A 761 -7.93 -16.39 36.33
N LEU A 762 -8.07 -17.27 35.35
CA LEU A 762 -7.90 -18.71 35.50
C LEU A 762 -6.43 -19.12 35.63
N ASN A 763 -5.50 -18.28 35.18
CA ASN A 763 -4.06 -18.51 35.33
C ASN A 763 -3.69 -18.58 36.81
N SER A 764 -4.14 -17.61 37.62
CA SER A 764 -3.93 -17.61 39.07
C SER A 764 -4.46 -18.89 39.73
N VAL A 765 -5.67 -19.30 39.35
CA VAL A 765 -6.31 -20.51 39.89
C VAL A 765 -5.50 -21.77 39.54
N LEU A 766 -5.09 -21.90 38.27
CA LEU A 766 -4.30 -23.03 37.79
C LEU A 766 -2.94 -23.08 38.49
N TRP A 767 -2.20 -21.97 38.51
CA TRP A 767 -0.85 -21.93 39.06
C TRP A 767 -0.82 -22.11 40.58
N GLU A 768 -1.85 -21.65 41.30
CA GLU A 768 -1.99 -21.97 42.73
C GLU A 768 -2.22 -23.47 42.95
N ALA A 769 -3.03 -24.12 42.10
CA ALA A 769 -3.22 -25.56 42.14
C ALA A 769 -1.94 -26.33 41.77
N GLU A 770 -1.15 -25.85 40.81
CA GLU A 770 0.17 -26.41 40.47
C GLU A 770 1.15 -26.30 41.65
N ALA A 771 1.24 -25.14 42.28
CA ALA A 771 2.12 -24.92 43.44
C ALA A 771 1.77 -25.84 44.62
N ARG A 772 0.50 -26.24 44.74
CA ARG A 772 0.00 -27.20 45.73
C ARG A 772 0.12 -28.67 45.29
N ASN A 773 0.71 -28.94 44.12
CA ASN A 773 0.81 -30.27 43.49
C ASN A 773 -0.56 -30.95 43.30
N TRP A 774 -1.60 -30.18 42.99
CA TRP A 774 -2.94 -30.71 42.75
C TRP A 774 -3.16 -31.11 41.28
N VAL A 775 -2.39 -30.56 40.36
CA VAL A 775 -2.50 -30.82 38.92
C VAL A 775 -1.70 -32.07 38.49
N PRO A 776 -2.22 -32.96 37.62
CA PRO A 776 -3.55 -32.97 37.01
C PRO A 776 -4.59 -33.81 37.79
N ARG A 777 -4.24 -34.40 38.94
CA ARG A 777 -5.05 -35.45 39.60
C ARG A 777 -6.21 -34.93 40.45
N ARG A 778 -5.99 -33.88 41.23
CA ARG A 778 -7.01 -33.23 42.08
C ARG A 778 -7.60 -31.99 41.41
N PHE A 779 -6.86 -31.40 40.47
CA PHE A 779 -7.25 -30.22 39.71
C PHE A 779 -6.86 -30.44 38.25
N HIS A 780 -7.75 -30.17 37.30
CA HIS A 780 -7.47 -30.40 35.88
C HIS A 780 -6.58 -29.27 35.31
N ASN A 781 -5.67 -29.61 34.41
CA ASN A 781 -4.82 -28.66 33.65
C ASN A 781 -5.55 -28.01 32.45
N HIS A 782 -6.84 -28.29 32.30
CA HIS A 782 -7.73 -27.89 31.21
C HIS A 782 -9.15 -27.74 31.76
N HIS A 783 -10.01 -27.00 31.06
CA HIS A 783 -11.39 -26.75 31.50
C HIS A 783 -11.46 -26.30 32.97
N VAL A 784 -10.57 -25.36 33.32
CA VAL A 784 -10.46 -24.80 34.68
C VAL A 784 -11.79 -24.15 35.03
N PRO A 785 -12.47 -24.54 36.12
CA PRO A 785 -13.82 -24.07 36.40
C PRO A 785 -13.84 -22.56 36.71
N ILE A 786 -14.88 -21.87 36.21
CA ILE A 786 -15.12 -20.46 36.53
C ILE A 786 -15.43 -20.34 38.03
N PRO A 787 -14.72 -19.48 38.79
CA PRO A 787 -14.99 -19.28 40.21
C PRO A 787 -16.42 -18.84 40.51
N ASP A 788 -17.01 -19.35 41.60
CA ASP A 788 -18.41 -19.05 41.97
C ASP A 788 -18.67 -17.55 42.15
N TRP A 789 -17.69 -16.82 42.70
CA TRP A 789 -17.80 -15.37 42.88
C TRP A 789 -17.97 -14.62 41.55
N TYR A 790 -17.40 -15.12 40.45
CA TYR A 790 -17.49 -14.50 39.13
C TYR A 790 -18.88 -14.70 38.50
N ARG A 791 -19.56 -15.81 38.84
CA ARG A 791 -20.94 -16.09 38.42
C ARG A 791 -21.99 -15.28 39.18
N SER A 792 -21.60 -14.65 40.30
CA SER A 792 -22.48 -13.75 41.06
C SER A 792 -23.00 -12.60 40.19
N ALA A 793 -24.28 -12.25 40.35
CA ALA A 793 -24.88 -11.07 39.73
C ALA A 793 -24.22 -9.76 40.20
N ASN A 794 -23.58 -9.76 41.37
CA ASN A 794 -22.89 -8.59 41.94
C ASN A 794 -21.43 -8.49 41.50
N ALA A 795 -20.91 -9.44 40.71
CA ALA A 795 -19.55 -9.37 40.20
C ALA A 795 -19.43 -8.30 39.10
N THR A 796 -18.32 -7.56 39.10
CA THR A 796 -17.98 -6.53 38.11
C THR A 796 -17.58 -7.16 36.77
N VAL A 797 -18.57 -7.69 36.06
CA VAL A 797 -18.42 -8.37 34.78
C VAL A 797 -19.38 -7.76 33.78
N ALA A 798 -18.84 -7.25 32.67
CA ALA A 798 -19.61 -6.66 31.59
C ALA A 798 -20.60 -7.68 31.02
N VAL A 799 -21.77 -7.19 30.60
CA VAL A 799 -22.83 -8.06 30.07
C VAL A 799 -22.40 -8.74 28.76
N GLU A 800 -21.58 -8.05 27.98
CA GLU A 800 -20.92 -8.55 26.78
C GLU A 800 -19.97 -9.71 27.10
N THR A 801 -19.14 -9.57 28.15
CA THR A 801 -18.25 -10.64 28.63
C THR A 801 -19.05 -11.89 29.03
N ARG A 802 -20.17 -11.72 29.75
CA ARG A 802 -21.04 -12.86 30.12
C ARG A 802 -21.64 -13.54 28.89
N ALA A 803 -22.04 -12.76 27.88
CA ALA A 803 -22.55 -13.29 26.62
C ALA A 803 -21.48 -14.09 25.86
N LEU A 804 -20.25 -13.57 25.82
CA LEU A 804 -19.11 -14.28 25.24
C LEU A 804 -18.85 -15.59 25.98
N VAL A 805 -18.70 -15.56 27.31
CA VAL A 805 -18.49 -16.78 28.13
C VAL A 805 -19.56 -17.83 27.83
N SER A 806 -20.84 -17.45 27.87
CA SER A 806 -21.94 -18.38 27.56
C SER A 806 -21.88 -18.92 26.13
N TRP A 807 -21.38 -18.13 25.17
CA TRP A 807 -21.20 -18.56 23.80
C TRP A 807 -20.03 -19.55 23.66
N MET A 808 -18.91 -19.30 24.35
CA MET A 808 -17.74 -20.19 24.38
C MET A 808 -18.03 -21.52 25.10
N GLU A 809 -18.90 -21.52 26.12
CA GLU A 809 -19.35 -22.76 26.79
C GLU A 809 -20.33 -23.57 25.92
N LYS A 810 -21.04 -22.91 24.99
CA LYS A 810 -22.11 -23.52 24.18
C LYS A 810 -21.60 -24.21 22.91
N ILE A 811 -20.60 -23.61 22.23
CA ILE A 811 -20.06 -24.12 20.96
C ILE A 811 -18.64 -24.64 21.20
N PRO A 812 -18.30 -25.86 20.76
CA PRO A 812 -16.98 -26.46 20.99
C PRO A 812 -15.92 -25.90 20.05
N PHE A 813 -15.63 -24.60 20.15
CA PHE A 813 -14.60 -23.94 19.33
C PHE A 813 -13.23 -24.62 19.46
N VAL A 814 -12.56 -24.79 18.33
CA VAL A 814 -11.22 -25.41 18.23
C VAL A 814 -10.14 -24.36 18.09
N LEU A 815 -10.37 -23.39 17.21
CA LEU A 815 -9.46 -22.28 16.91
C LEU A 815 -10.27 -20.99 16.83
N GLY A 816 -9.72 -19.93 17.39
CA GLY A 816 -10.28 -18.60 17.28
C GLY A 816 -9.23 -17.51 17.25
N ALA A 817 -9.61 -16.34 16.76
CA ALA A 817 -8.85 -15.15 17.04
C ALA A 817 -9.75 -13.92 17.18
N ASN A 818 -9.23 -12.93 17.90
CA ASN A 818 -9.85 -11.65 18.07
C ASN A 818 -9.03 -10.56 17.36
N LEU A 819 -9.69 -9.81 16.47
CA LEU A 819 -9.07 -8.75 15.70
C LEU A 819 -9.12 -7.44 16.49
N GLN A 820 -7.93 -6.94 16.82
CA GLN A 820 -7.66 -5.69 17.53
C GLN A 820 -6.90 -4.72 16.62
N GLY A 821 -6.64 -3.51 17.12
CA GLY A 821 -5.89 -2.47 16.41
C GLY A 821 -4.94 -1.67 17.31
N GLY A 822 -4.17 -0.77 16.71
CA GLY A 822 -3.22 0.12 17.40
C GLY A 822 -1.79 -0.42 17.43
N GLU A 823 -1.56 -1.64 16.96
CA GLU A 823 -0.24 -2.21 16.72
C GLU A 823 -0.35 -3.13 15.50
N LEU A 824 0.78 -3.64 15.03
CA LEU A 824 0.79 -4.57 13.91
C LEU A 824 1.67 -5.78 14.27
N VAL A 825 1.03 -6.75 14.94
CA VAL A 825 1.64 -7.94 15.56
C VAL A 825 0.54 -8.98 15.88
N VAL A 826 0.91 -10.25 15.96
CA VAL A 826 0.04 -11.31 16.48
C VAL A 826 0.50 -11.73 17.89
N SER A 827 -0.38 -11.56 18.88
CA SER A 827 -0.15 -11.94 20.27
C SER A 827 -0.77 -13.31 20.59
N PHE A 828 -0.01 -14.16 21.28
CA PHE A 828 -0.44 -15.50 21.68
C PHE A 828 -0.25 -15.74 23.19
N PRO A 829 -1.08 -16.59 23.82
CA PRO A 829 -1.08 -16.81 25.26
C PRO A 829 0.24 -17.46 25.78
N PHE A 830 0.53 -17.41 27.07
CA PHE A 830 -0.25 -16.70 28.08
C PHE A 830 -0.03 -15.19 28.01
N ASP A 831 -1.09 -14.43 28.27
CA ASP A 831 -1.04 -12.97 28.38
C ASP A 831 -0.63 -12.53 29.80
N ARG A 832 -0.92 -13.34 30.82
CA ARG A 832 -0.48 -13.09 32.20
C ARG A 832 0.95 -13.60 32.44
N THR A 833 1.77 -12.80 33.13
CA THR A 833 3.09 -13.23 33.62
C THR A 833 2.98 -14.22 34.76
N ARG A 834 3.86 -15.23 34.79
CA ARG A 834 3.89 -16.21 35.88
C ARG A 834 4.35 -15.58 37.20
N SER A 835 5.36 -14.72 37.13
CA SER A 835 5.83 -13.94 38.26
C SER A 835 4.90 -12.75 38.53
N VAL A 836 4.32 -12.74 39.74
CA VAL A 836 3.36 -11.70 40.18
C VAL A 836 3.98 -10.28 40.15
N THR A 837 5.29 -10.17 40.30
CA THR A 837 5.99 -8.88 40.29
C THR A 837 6.52 -8.48 38.91
N ALA A 838 6.52 -9.40 37.94
CA ALA A 838 7.04 -9.11 36.61
C ALA A 838 5.99 -8.43 35.74
N LEU A 839 6.32 -7.25 35.20
CA LEU A 839 5.48 -6.54 34.24
C LEU A 839 5.54 -7.16 32.84
N ARG A 840 6.67 -7.81 32.51
CA ARG A 840 6.95 -8.49 31.24
C ARG A 840 7.81 -9.72 31.51
N GLU A 841 7.36 -10.89 31.08
CA GLU A 841 8.07 -12.16 31.26
C GLU A 841 7.53 -13.17 30.24
N ALA A 842 8.44 -13.85 29.52
CA ALA A 842 8.04 -14.93 28.62
C ALA A 842 7.36 -16.04 29.42
N THR A 843 6.05 -16.19 29.19
CA THR A 843 5.21 -17.15 29.91
C THR A 843 4.56 -18.09 28.91
N PRO A 844 5.30 -19.11 28.42
CA PRO A 844 4.81 -20.03 27.40
C PRO A 844 3.70 -20.92 27.94
N THR A 845 2.74 -21.25 27.08
CA THR A 845 1.75 -22.30 27.36
C THR A 845 2.37 -23.70 27.20
N PRO A 846 1.75 -24.75 27.74
CA PRO A 846 2.12 -26.13 27.39
C PRO A 846 2.12 -26.42 25.88
N ASP A 847 1.29 -25.70 25.11
CA ASP A 847 1.17 -25.81 23.66
C ASP A 847 1.91 -24.67 22.88
N ASP A 848 2.92 -24.04 23.48
CA ASP A 848 3.62 -22.86 22.94
C ASP A 848 4.08 -23.02 21.47
N GLN A 849 4.58 -24.20 21.10
CA GLN A 849 5.01 -24.49 19.73
C GLN A 849 3.86 -24.41 18.70
N VAL A 850 2.66 -24.80 19.09
CA VAL A 850 1.46 -24.70 18.23
C VAL A 850 1.00 -23.25 18.16
N PHE A 851 0.99 -22.53 19.28
CA PHE A 851 0.64 -21.11 19.30
C PHE A 851 1.59 -20.25 18.45
N ARG A 852 2.90 -20.48 18.54
CA ARG A 852 3.91 -19.82 17.68
C ARG A 852 3.65 -20.10 16.21
N TRP A 853 3.33 -21.34 15.86
CA TRP A 853 2.98 -21.69 14.48
C TRP A 853 1.73 -20.95 14.01
N LEU A 854 0.66 -20.95 14.79
CA LEU A 854 -0.61 -20.30 14.45
C LEU A 854 -0.42 -18.78 14.30
N ALA A 855 0.31 -18.15 15.22
CA ALA A 855 0.63 -16.73 15.16
C ALA A 855 1.45 -16.39 13.91
N PHE A 856 2.48 -17.19 13.62
CA PHE A 856 3.33 -17.01 12.45
C PHE A 856 2.59 -17.26 11.13
N ALA A 857 1.63 -18.18 11.10
CA ALA A 857 0.81 -18.44 9.90
C ALA A 857 0.01 -17.20 9.47
N TYR A 858 -0.54 -16.45 10.44
CA TYR A 858 -1.18 -15.16 10.15
C TYR A 858 -0.14 -14.10 9.79
N ALA A 859 0.91 -13.93 10.61
CA ALA A 859 1.90 -12.86 10.43
C ALA A 859 2.66 -12.94 9.09
N SER A 860 3.08 -14.15 8.69
CA SER A 860 3.88 -14.38 7.47
C SER A 860 3.09 -14.25 6.16
N THR A 861 1.76 -14.32 6.22
CA THR A 861 0.87 -14.12 5.07
C THR A 861 0.34 -12.69 4.99
N HIS A 862 0.52 -11.90 6.05
CA HIS A 862 0.16 -10.49 6.07
C HIS A 862 1.23 -9.69 5.34
N ARG A 863 0.84 -8.76 4.46
CA ARG A 863 1.79 -8.07 3.56
C ARG A 863 2.91 -7.31 4.26
N LEU A 864 2.64 -6.83 5.49
CA LEU A 864 3.52 -5.91 6.22
C LEU A 864 4.02 -6.43 7.58
N MET A 865 3.42 -7.48 8.18
CA MET A 865 3.70 -7.81 9.60
C MET A 865 5.15 -8.27 9.79
N THR A 866 5.66 -9.10 8.87
CA THR A 866 7.02 -9.65 8.86
C THR A 866 8.04 -8.82 8.08
N ASP A 867 7.70 -7.60 7.64
CA ASP A 867 8.65 -6.74 6.94
C ASP A 867 9.71 -6.21 7.91
N ALA A 868 10.95 -6.66 7.74
CA ALA A 868 12.10 -6.24 8.56
C ALA A 868 12.44 -4.74 8.41
N GLY A 869 12.03 -4.10 7.31
CA GLY A 869 12.22 -2.66 7.07
C GLY A 869 11.12 -1.78 7.66
N ARG A 870 10.06 -2.36 8.26
CA ARG A 870 8.89 -1.63 8.73
C ARG A 870 9.17 -0.77 9.97
N ARG A 871 8.56 0.42 10.00
CA ARG A 871 8.51 1.27 11.20
C ARG A 871 7.50 0.72 12.21
N LEU A 872 7.90 0.61 13.48
CA LEU A 872 7.00 0.24 14.59
C LEU A 872 5.95 1.33 14.84
N CYS A 873 4.75 0.98 15.33
CA CYS A 873 3.66 1.93 15.53
C CYS A 873 4.00 2.96 16.62
N HIS A 874 4.18 2.49 17.87
CA HIS A 874 4.31 3.37 19.03
C HIS A 874 5.61 3.21 19.81
N THR A 875 5.96 2.00 20.23
CA THR A 875 7.13 1.75 21.09
C THR A 875 7.95 0.58 20.55
N HIS A 876 9.12 0.32 21.11
CA HIS A 876 9.94 -0.82 20.69
C HIS A 876 9.59 -2.07 21.49
N HIS A 877 9.72 -3.23 20.84
CA HIS A 877 9.59 -4.59 21.40
C HIS A 877 8.23 -5.30 21.36
N CYS A 878 7.32 -5.01 20.41
CA CYS A 878 6.18 -5.92 20.16
C CYS A 878 6.47 -6.93 19.04
N ALA A 879 7.10 -6.54 17.93
CA ALA A 879 7.23 -7.40 16.74
C ALA A 879 8.59 -8.13 16.59
N SER A 880 9.33 -8.36 17.67
CA SER A 880 10.71 -8.88 17.59
C SER A 880 10.84 -10.34 17.12
N GLU A 881 9.76 -11.12 17.17
CA GLU A 881 9.73 -12.52 16.72
C GLU A 881 8.96 -12.63 15.40
N ASP A 882 9.48 -11.97 14.35
CA ASP A 882 8.91 -11.99 12.99
C ASP A 882 7.40 -11.65 12.98
N GLY A 883 7.02 -10.53 13.61
CA GLY A 883 5.62 -10.08 13.65
C GLY A 883 4.74 -10.83 14.66
N THR A 884 5.31 -11.66 15.53
CA THR A 884 4.59 -12.36 16.61
C THR A 884 5.16 -12.02 18.00
N ILE A 885 4.35 -12.26 19.05
CA ILE A 885 4.78 -12.09 20.45
C ILE A 885 3.96 -12.94 21.43
N ASN A 886 4.62 -13.47 22.46
CA ASN A 886 3.91 -14.01 23.62
C ASN A 886 3.32 -12.84 24.45
N GLY A 887 2.03 -12.88 24.77
CA GLY A 887 1.33 -11.76 25.40
C GLY A 887 2.00 -11.24 26.67
N ALA A 888 2.37 -12.16 27.58
CA ALA A 888 3.10 -11.81 28.80
C ALA A 888 4.50 -11.21 28.56
N SER A 889 5.16 -11.51 27.43
CA SER A 889 6.41 -10.85 27.03
C SER A 889 6.19 -9.41 26.57
N TRP A 890 5.00 -9.12 26.03
CA TRP A 890 4.63 -7.77 25.67
C TRP A 890 4.26 -6.96 26.91
N HIS A 891 3.26 -7.40 27.66
CA HIS A 891 2.83 -6.85 28.94
C HIS A 891 1.89 -7.83 29.64
N THR A 892 2.00 -7.92 30.97
CA THR A 892 1.12 -8.79 31.75
C THR A 892 -0.33 -8.30 31.69
N ALA A 893 -1.24 -9.20 31.31
CA ALA A 893 -2.67 -8.94 31.25
C ALA A 893 -3.46 -10.12 31.82
N ALA A 894 -3.94 -9.99 33.06
CA ALA A 894 -4.78 -11.01 33.69
C ALA A 894 -6.23 -10.91 33.20
N GLY A 895 -6.91 -12.05 33.10
CA GLY A 895 -8.31 -12.09 32.67
C GLY A 895 -8.50 -11.78 31.18
N SER A 896 -7.51 -12.10 30.35
CA SER A 896 -7.63 -11.94 28.91
C SER A 896 -8.56 -12.99 28.29
N MET A 897 -9.15 -12.64 27.14
CA MET A 897 -9.95 -13.59 26.35
C MET A 897 -9.12 -14.78 25.85
N ASN A 898 -7.84 -14.58 25.53
CA ASN A 898 -6.95 -15.64 25.05
C ASN A 898 -6.74 -16.70 26.13
N ASP A 899 -6.34 -16.25 27.32
CA ASP A 899 -6.05 -17.12 28.46
C ASP A 899 -7.33 -17.84 28.92
N PHE A 900 -8.46 -17.14 28.95
CA PHE A 900 -9.75 -17.75 29.28
C PHE A 900 -10.15 -18.83 28.28
N SER A 901 -10.07 -18.53 26.98
CA SER A 901 -10.44 -19.47 25.93
C SER A 901 -9.62 -20.76 26.02
N TYR A 902 -8.30 -20.63 26.18
CA TYR A 902 -7.38 -21.76 26.28
C TYR A 902 -7.56 -22.54 27.59
N LEU A 903 -7.72 -21.89 28.74
CA LEU A 903 -7.80 -22.57 30.04
C LEU A 903 -9.18 -23.14 30.36
N HIS A 904 -10.25 -22.50 29.89
CA HIS A 904 -11.62 -22.89 30.21
C HIS A 904 -12.26 -23.80 29.15
N THR A 905 -11.81 -23.73 27.91
CA THR A 905 -12.41 -24.47 26.78
C THR A 905 -11.37 -25.33 26.05
N ASN A 906 -11.68 -25.82 24.85
CA ASN A 906 -10.71 -26.45 23.96
C ASN A 906 -10.05 -25.46 22.97
N CYS A 907 -10.52 -24.21 22.93
CA CYS A 907 -10.24 -23.28 21.85
C CYS A 907 -8.90 -22.57 22.02
N PHE A 908 -8.04 -22.71 21.03
CA PHE A 908 -6.80 -21.95 20.89
C PHE A 908 -7.16 -20.55 20.38
N GLU A 909 -6.98 -19.51 21.19
CA GLU A 909 -7.36 -18.14 20.84
C GLU A 909 -6.12 -17.24 20.73
N LEU A 910 -6.05 -16.43 19.67
CA LEU A 910 -5.02 -15.42 19.46
C LEU A 910 -5.60 -14.00 19.41
N SER A 911 -4.81 -13.00 19.77
CA SER A 911 -5.12 -11.59 19.48
C SER A 911 -4.31 -11.10 18.28
N VAL A 912 -4.98 -10.66 17.23
CA VAL A 912 -4.33 -10.14 16.02
C VAL A 912 -4.50 -8.63 15.98
N TYR A 913 -3.40 -7.88 16.08
CA TYR A 913 -3.40 -6.43 15.95
C TYR A 913 -3.15 -6.08 14.49
N THR A 914 -4.17 -5.55 13.83
CA THR A 914 -4.27 -5.50 12.35
C THR A 914 -3.64 -4.26 11.72
N GLY A 915 -3.29 -3.23 12.49
CA GLY A 915 -2.77 -1.96 11.97
C GLY A 915 -2.44 -0.95 13.06
N CYS A 916 -1.56 0.00 12.76
CA CYS A 916 -1.14 1.06 13.70
C CYS A 916 -2.27 2.06 14.01
N ASP A 917 -3.13 2.33 13.03
CA ASP A 917 -4.34 3.12 13.21
C ASP A 917 -5.47 2.19 13.68
N LYS A 918 -6.09 2.53 14.81
CA LYS A 918 -7.22 1.77 15.36
C LYS A 918 -8.50 1.97 14.56
N TYR A 919 -8.64 3.15 13.97
CA TYR A 919 -9.80 3.57 13.22
C TYR A 919 -9.33 4.25 11.92
N PRO A 920 -8.71 3.48 10.99
CA PRO A 920 -8.19 4.02 9.75
C PRO A 920 -9.30 4.70 8.95
N HIS A 921 -8.97 5.74 8.20
CA HIS A 921 -9.98 6.44 7.41
C HIS A 921 -10.56 5.49 6.35
N GLN A 922 -11.82 5.69 5.97
CA GLN A 922 -12.51 4.83 5.02
C GLN A 922 -11.72 4.60 3.71
N SER A 923 -10.96 5.59 3.24
CA SER A 923 -10.14 5.47 2.03
C SER A 923 -9.00 4.46 2.13
N GLU A 924 -8.58 4.08 3.34
CA GLU A 924 -7.50 3.11 3.59
C GLU A 924 -8.02 1.67 3.67
N LEU A 925 -9.33 1.46 3.84
CA LEU A 925 -9.95 0.12 3.95
C LEU A 925 -9.61 -0.83 2.79
N PRO A 926 -9.56 -0.41 1.51
CA PRO A 926 -9.17 -1.31 0.42
C PRO A 926 -7.73 -1.84 0.54
N GLU A 927 -6.80 -1.01 1.02
CA GLU A 927 -5.41 -1.41 1.25
C GLU A 927 -5.31 -2.34 2.46
N GLU A 928 -5.99 -2.00 3.55
CA GLU A 928 -6.02 -2.84 4.76
C GLU A 928 -6.68 -4.21 4.52
N TRP A 929 -7.71 -4.26 3.67
CA TRP A 929 -8.29 -5.51 3.19
C TRP A 929 -7.26 -6.36 2.46
N GLU A 930 -6.55 -5.78 1.49
CA GLU A 930 -5.53 -6.49 0.74
C GLU A 930 -4.34 -6.94 1.60
N ASN A 931 -4.03 -6.21 2.67
CA ASN A 931 -3.01 -6.57 3.66
C ASN A 931 -3.40 -7.81 4.48
N ASN A 932 -4.69 -7.99 4.79
CA ASN A 932 -5.19 -9.01 5.71
C ASN A 932 -5.92 -10.19 5.04
N ARG A 933 -6.44 -10.04 3.80
CA ARG A 933 -7.32 -11.02 3.13
C ARG A 933 -6.75 -12.43 3.15
N GLU A 934 -5.50 -12.60 2.73
CA GLU A 934 -4.87 -13.92 2.67
C GLU A 934 -4.63 -14.49 4.07
N SER A 935 -4.20 -13.66 5.03
CA SER A 935 -3.98 -14.06 6.42
C SER A 935 -5.26 -14.57 7.10
N LEU A 936 -6.39 -13.90 6.86
CA LEU A 936 -7.68 -14.33 7.40
C LEU A 936 -8.06 -15.73 6.91
N LEU A 937 -7.85 -16.01 5.61
CA LEU A 937 -8.14 -17.33 5.04
C LEU A 937 -7.17 -18.41 5.53
N VAL A 938 -5.86 -18.14 5.48
CA VAL A 938 -4.83 -19.11 5.89
C VAL A 938 -4.94 -19.47 7.37
N PHE A 939 -5.30 -18.51 8.23
CA PHE A 939 -5.51 -18.77 9.64
C PHE A 939 -6.74 -19.63 9.90
N MET A 940 -7.85 -19.39 9.19
CA MET A 940 -9.03 -20.28 9.25
C MET A 940 -8.68 -21.72 8.88
N GLU A 941 -7.90 -21.91 7.81
CA GLU A 941 -7.43 -23.24 7.38
C GLU A 941 -6.59 -23.96 8.45
N GLN A 942 -5.96 -23.24 9.39
CA GLN A 942 -5.20 -23.87 10.47
C GLN A 942 -6.08 -24.64 11.46
N VAL A 943 -7.40 -24.45 11.47
CA VAL A 943 -8.31 -25.22 12.35
C VAL A 943 -8.26 -26.72 12.04
N HIS A 944 -7.88 -27.09 10.82
CA HIS A 944 -7.71 -28.47 10.36
C HIS A 944 -6.34 -29.07 10.67
N ARG A 945 -5.50 -28.41 11.47
CA ARG A 945 -4.18 -28.91 11.84
C ARG A 945 -4.28 -29.88 13.02
N GLY A 946 -3.41 -30.89 13.06
CA GLY A 946 -3.32 -31.83 14.18
C GLY A 946 -4.14 -33.10 13.97
N ILE A 947 -4.80 -33.57 15.04
CA ILE A 947 -5.62 -34.78 15.02
C ILE A 947 -7.08 -34.47 15.31
N LYS A 948 -8.00 -35.19 14.66
CA LYS A 948 -9.43 -35.19 14.99
C LYS A 948 -9.95 -36.62 15.05
N GLY A 949 -11.01 -36.89 15.79
CA GLY A 949 -11.59 -38.23 15.83
C GLY A 949 -12.75 -38.33 16.81
N VAL A 950 -13.34 -39.51 16.91
CA VAL A 950 -14.50 -39.77 17.78
C VAL A 950 -14.15 -40.78 18.85
N VAL A 951 -14.47 -40.45 20.10
CA VAL A 951 -14.39 -41.35 21.25
C VAL A 951 -15.71 -42.08 21.39
N ARG A 952 -15.72 -43.40 21.17
CA ARG A 952 -16.91 -44.25 21.19
C ARG A 952 -16.84 -45.31 22.28
N ASP A 953 -18.00 -45.77 22.74
CA ASP A 953 -18.09 -46.94 23.61
C ASP A 953 -18.11 -48.27 22.83
N GLY A 954 -18.24 -49.39 23.54
CA GLY A 954 -18.36 -50.72 22.95
C GLY A 954 -19.58 -50.92 22.04
N GLN A 955 -20.57 -50.03 22.09
CA GLN A 955 -21.80 -50.05 21.28
C GLN A 955 -21.74 -49.05 20.12
N GLY A 956 -20.65 -48.30 19.97
CA GLY A 956 -20.45 -47.29 18.91
C GLY A 956 -21.00 -45.91 19.26
N LYS A 957 -21.58 -45.72 20.45
CA LYS A 957 -22.11 -44.44 20.91
C LYS A 957 -20.97 -43.50 21.32
N GLY A 958 -21.04 -42.23 20.89
CA GLY A 958 -20.13 -41.18 21.31
C GLY A 958 -20.07 -40.98 22.83
N ILE A 959 -18.87 -40.77 23.36
CA ILE A 959 -18.61 -40.51 24.78
C ILE A 959 -18.25 -39.03 24.93
N ALA A 960 -19.19 -38.25 25.46
CA ALA A 960 -18.96 -36.85 25.79
C ALA A 960 -17.98 -36.67 26.97
N ASN A 961 -17.26 -35.54 26.99
CA ASN A 961 -16.34 -35.16 28.06
C ASN A 961 -15.23 -36.19 28.34
N ALA A 962 -14.89 -37.03 27.37
CA ALA A 962 -13.68 -37.84 27.45
C ALA A 962 -12.47 -36.90 27.40
N VAL A 963 -11.47 -37.14 28.24
CA VAL A 963 -10.23 -36.36 28.31
C VAL A 963 -9.20 -36.97 27.36
N ILE A 964 -8.69 -36.17 26.44
CA ILE A 964 -7.66 -36.52 25.46
C ILE A 964 -6.34 -35.88 25.91
N SER A 965 -5.41 -36.70 26.38
CA SER A 965 -4.07 -36.29 26.78
C SER A 965 -3.04 -36.65 25.73
N VAL A 966 -2.13 -35.73 25.44
CA VAL A 966 -0.97 -35.96 24.57
C VAL A 966 0.29 -36.07 25.42
N GLU A 967 1.05 -37.16 25.27
CA GLU A 967 2.32 -37.33 25.99
C GLU A 967 3.29 -36.19 25.65
N GLY A 968 3.87 -35.56 26.68
CA GLY A 968 4.78 -34.42 26.53
C GLY A 968 4.10 -33.04 26.58
N ILE A 969 2.77 -32.95 26.50
CA ILE A 969 2.04 -31.69 26.56
C ILE A 969 1.14 -31.67 27.80
N ASN A 970 1.42 -30.77 28.76
CA ASN A 970 0.68 -30.69 30.02
C ASN A 970 -0.59 -29.82 29.92
N HIS A 971 -1.42 -30.07 28.91
CA HIS A 971 -2.73 -29.47 28.75
C HIS A 971 -3.59 -30.43 27.94
N ASP A 972 -4.70 -30.93 28.49
CA ASP A 972 -5.58 -31.88 27.80
C ASP A 972 -6.75 -31.17 27.11
N VAL A 973 -7.44 -31.83 26.18
CA VAL A 973 -8.75 -31.36 25.65
C VAL A 973 -9.86 -32.35 25.99
N ARG A 974 -11.12 -31.95 25.82
CA ARG A 974 -12.28 -32.81 26.02
C ARG A 974 -13.03 -33.10 24.72
N SER A 975 -13.62 -34.28 24.59
CA SER A 975 -14.58 -34.56 23.51
C SER A 975 -15.89 -33.78 23.71
N ALA A 976 -16.49 -33.34 22.60
CA ALA A 976 -17.77 -32.69 22.54
C ALA A 976 -18.93 -33.69 22.80
N SER A 977 -20.19 -33.23 22.67
CA SER A 977 -21.39 -33.99 23.03
C SER A 977 -21.50 -35.33 22.32
N ASP A 978 -21.09 -35.40 21.07
CA ASP A 978 -21.19 -36.58 20.22
C ASP A 978 -19.91 -37.44 20.22
N GLY A 979 -18.97 -37.07 21.11
CA GLY A 979 -17.73 -37.78 21.37
C GLY A 979 -16.59 -37.43 20.42
N ASP A 980 -16.84 -36.60 19.42
CA ASP A 980 -15.80 -36.02 18.57
C ASP A 980 -14.91 -35.05 19.33
N TYR A 981 -13.67 -34.92 18.87
CA TYR A 981 -12.68 -34.04 19.44
C TYR A 981 -11.70 -33.60 18.36
N TRP A 982 -11.10 -32.45 18.59
CA TRP A 982 -10.03 -31.88 17.77
C TRP A 982 -8.89 -31.49 18.70
N ARG A 983 -7.67 -31.83 18.30
CA ARG A 983 -6.46 -31.46 19.03
C ARG A 983 -5.43 -30.92 18.05
N LEU A 984 -5.30 -29.60 18.04
CA LEU A 984 -4.29 -28.90 17.25
C LEU A 984 -2.90 -29.34 17.70
N LEU A 985 -2.09 -29.79 16.74
CA LEU A 985 -0.74 -30.30 16.94
C LEU A 985 0.09 -29.98 15.70
N ASN A 986 1.39 -29.72 15.90
CA ASN A 986 2.32 -29.63 14.78
C ASN A 986 2.59 -31.02 14.17
N PRO A 987 3.17 -31.10 12.96
CA PRO A 987 3.48 -32.37 12.33
C PRO A 987 4.42 -33.21 13.19
N GLY A 988 4.11 -34.50 13.36
CA GLY A 988 4.85 -35.40 14.25
C GLY A 988 4.06 -36.63 14.68
N GLU A 989 4.70 -37.51 15.45
CA GLU A 989 4.07 -38.68 16.05
C GLU A 989 3.84 -38.45 17.54
N TYR A 990 2.60 -38.68 17.99
CA TYR A 990 2.17 -38.37 19.35
C TYR A 990 1.52 -39.59 19.99
N ARG A 991 1.95 -39.96 21.21
CA ARG A 991 1.21 -40.92 22.02
C ARG A 991 0.04 -40.20 22.70
N VAL A 992 -1.17 -40.59 22.33
CA VAL A 992 -2.41 -40.00 22.81
C VAL A 992 -3.12 -40.99 23.72
N THR A 993 -3.58 -40.52 24.87
CA THR A 993 -4.32 -41.32 25.87
C THR A 993 -5.68 -40.69 26.11
N VAL A 994 -6.74 -41.49 25.93
CA VAL A 994 -8.12 -41.07 26.16
C VAL A 994 -8.66 -41.72 27.42
N ARG A 995 -9.32 -40.92 28.27
CA ARG A 995 -9.89 -41.36 29.55
C ARG A 995 -11.30 -40.79 29.69
N ALA A 996 -12.25 -41.59 30.15
CA ALA A 996 -13.61 -41.11 30.44
C ALA A 996 -14.11 -41.74 31.73
N GLU A 997 -14.95 -41.02 32.49
CA GLU A 997 -15.48 -41.53 33.75
C GLU A 997 -16.23 -42.84 33.52
N GLY A 998 -15.86 -43.88 34.29
CA GLY A 998 -16.48 -45.19 34.18
C GLY A 998 -15.87 -46.12 33.11
N PHE A 999 -15.02 -45.60 32.23
CA PHE A 999 -14.34 -46.39 31.20
C PHE A 999 -12.87 -46.68 31.56
N SER A 1000 -12.32 -47.75 31.00
CA SER A 1000 -10.88 -48.01 31.01
C SER A 1000 -10.21 -47.08 30.00
N SER A 1001 -9.10 -46.43 30.39
CA SER A 1001 -8.34 -45.57 29.47
C SER A 1001 -7.72 -46.37 28.33
N SER A 1002 -7.59 -45.74 27.16
CA SER A 1002 -6.95 -46.31 25.98
C SER A 1002 -5.85 -45.38 25.48
N SER A 1003 -4.72 -45.94 25.07
CA SER A 1003 -3.57 -45.18 24.56
C SER A 1003 -3.12 -45.73 23.23
N ARG A 1004 -2.80 -44.85 22.28
CA ARG A 1004 -2.23 -45.22 20.98
C ARG A 1004 -1.37 -44.10 20.39
N VAL A 1005 -0.63 -44.41 19.33
CA VAL A 1005 0.15 -43.41 18.60
C VAL A 1005 -0.72 -42.86 17.47
N CYS A 1006 -0.86 -41.54 17.41
CA CYS A 1006 -1.47 -40.81 16.30
C CYS A 1006 -0.36 -40.06 15.54
N THR A 1007 -0.43 -40.03 14.22
CA THR A 1007 0.51 -39.29 13.37
C THR A 1007 -0.18 -38.05 12.80
N VAL A 1008 0.51 -36.91 12.83
CA VAL A 1008 0.06 -35.65 12.22
C VAL A 1008 0.90 -35.39 10.98
N GLY A 1009 0.26 -35.32 9.82
CA GLY A 1009 0.90 -35.01 8.54
C GLY A 1009 1.27 -33.53 8.36
N TYR A 1010 1.96 -33.23 7.26
CA TYR A 1010 2.30 -31.85 6.86
C TYR A 1010 1.16 -31.13 6.11
N ALA A 1011 0.16 -31.87 5.63
CA ALA A 1011 -1.01 -31.30 4.95
C ALA A 1011 -1.92 -30.55 5.94
N ASN A 1012 -2.67 -29.56 5.44
CA ASN A 1012 -3.67 -28.81 6.22
C ASN A 1012 -4.97 -29.60 6.45
N THR A 1013 -4.86 -30.91 6.66
CA THR A 1013 -5.99 -31.81 6.91
C THR A 1013 -5.74 -32.57 8.19
N ALA A 1014 -6.74 -32.59 9.09
CA ALA A 1014 -6.58 -33.20 10.39
C ALA A 1014 -6.49 -34.73 10.25
N SER A 1015 -5.49 -35.33 10.90
CA SER A 1015 -5.29 -36.77 10.84
C SER A 1015 -6.31 -37.48 11.73
N SER A 1016 -7.05 -38.44 11.16
CA SER A 1016 -8.07 -39.17 11.92
C SER A 1016 -7.43 -39.99 13.04
N CYS A 1017 -7.91 -39.79 14.27
CA CYS A 1017 -7.50 -40.55 15.42
C CYS A 1017 -8.66 -40.99 16.38
N ASP A 1018 -9.61 -41.79 15.91
CA ASP A 1018 -10.69 -42.41 16.74
C ASP A 1018 -10.30 -43.32 17.92
N PHE A 1019 -11.07 -43.31 19.02
CA PHE A 1019 -10.86 -44.20 20.17
C PHE A 1019 -12.11 -45.00 20.51
N GLN A 1020 -11.94 -46.27 20.87
CA GLN A 1020 -13.01 -47.08 21.45
C GLN A 1020 -12.66 -47.44 22.90
N LEU A 1021 -13.53 -47.07 23.84
CA LEU A 1021 -13.35 -47.31 25.27
C LEU A 1021 -14.26 -48.43 25.78
N SER A 1022 -13.67 -49.36 26.53
CA SER A 1022 -14.42 -50.39 27.25
C SER A 1022 -14.82 -49.92 28.64
N ARG A 1023 -16.04 -50.24 29.10
CA ARG A 1023 -16.46 -49.97 30.49
C ARG A 1023 -15.51 -50.63 31.49
N SER A 1024 -15.14 -49.87 32.53
CA SER A 1024 -14.26 -50.33 33.60
C SER A 1024 -14.88 -51.49 34.38
N ASN A 1025 -14.03 -52.38 34.90
CA ASN A 1025 -14.47 -53.49 35.74
C ASN A 1025 -15.26 -53.01 36.96
N LEU A 1026 -14.87 -51.89 37.55
CA LEU A 1026 -15.50 -51.35 38.75
C LEU A 1026 -16.93 -50.85 38.48
N GLN A 1027 -17.17 -50.25 37.31
CA GLN A 1027 -18.51 -49.83 36.91
C GLN A 1027 -19.38 -51.01 36.47
N ARG A 1028 -18.81 -52.00 35.77
CA ARG A 1028 -19.48 -53.29 35.49
C ARG A 1028 -19.92 -53.98 36.79
N ILE A 1029 -19.05 -54.01 37.81
CA ILE A 1029 -19.38 -54.54 39.14
C ILE A 1029 -20.51 -53.75 39.79
N ARG A 1030 -20.48 -52.40 39.76
CA ARG A 1030 -21.57 -51.56 40.29
C ARG A 1030 -22.91 -51.81 39.60
N GLU A 1031 -22.92 -51.99 38.27
CA GLU A 1031 -24.13 -52.34 37.52
C GLU A 1031 -24.65 -53.73 37.88
N ILE A 1032 -23.77 -54.73 37.95
CA ILE A 1032 -24.13 -56.08 38.41
C ILE A 1032 -24.71 -56.00 39.83
N MET A 1033 -24.08 -55.26 40.74
CA MET A 1033 -24.59 -55.07 42.10
C MET A 1033 -25.96 -54.40 42.14
N ARG A 1034 -26.20 -53.35 41.34
CA ARG A 1034 -27.52 -52.71 41.21
C ARG A 1034 -28.56 -53.67 40.61
N ARG A 1035 -28.19 -54.40 39.55
CA ARG A 1035 -29.09 -55.31 38.84
C ARG A 1035 -29.48 -56.53 39.68
N PHE A 1036 -28.59 -57.00 40.54
CA PHE A 1036 -28.83 -58.14 41.43
C PHE A 1036 -29.11 -57.74 42.89
N ASN A 1037 -29.32 -56.44 43.19
CA ASN A 1037 -29.60 -55.92 44.54
C ASN A 1037 -28.64 -56.41 45.64
N LYS A 1038 -27.34 -56.56 45.32
CA LYS A 1038 -26.33 -57.01 46.29
C LYS A 1038 -25.63 -55.82 46.92
N GLN A 1039 -25.63 -55.72 48.26
CA GLN A 1039 -24.84 -54.74 49.00
C GLN A 1039 -23.35 -55.12 49.02
N PRO A 1040 -22.43 -54.13 49.03
CA PRO A 1040 -21.00 -54.42 49.06
C PRO A 1040 -20.61 -55.06 50.40
N ILE A 1041 -19.92 -56.20 50.34
CA ILE A 1041 -19.29 -56.81 51.51
C ILE A 1041 -18.30 -55.77 52.05
N SER A 1042 -18.55 -55.28 53.27
CA SER A 1042 -17.68 -54.33 53.96
C SER A 1042 -16.25 -54.87 54.00
N MET A 1043 -15.37 -54.26 53.19
CA MET A 1043 -13.95 -54.55 53.25
C MET A 1043 -13.43 -53.97 54.56
N ARG A 1044 -13.28 -54.82 55.58
CA ARG A 1044 -12.55 -54.51 56.80
C ARG A 1044 -11.20 -53.91 56.41
N SER A 1045 -11.02 -52.65 56.78
CA SER A 1045 -9.79 -51.88 56.67
C SER A 1045 -8.62 -52.70 57.23
N ARG A 1046 -7.70 -53.13 56.37
CA ARG A 1046 -6.37 -53.54 56.81
C ARG A 1046 -5.65 -52.30 57.35
N PRO A 1047 -5.05 -52.34 58.55
CA PRO A 1047 -4.28 -51.22 59.08
C PRO A 1047 -3.12 -50.91 58.13
N ARG A 1048 -2.97 -49.63 57.78
CA ARG A 1048 -1.77 -49.14 57.12
C ARG A 1048 -0.62 -49.23 58.12
N HIS A 1049 0.36 -50.08 57.84
CA HIS A 1049 1.74 -49.89 58.29
C HIS A 1049 2.48 -49.09 57.24
#